data_AF-A0A371EZQ1-F1
#
_entry.id   AF-A0A371EZQ1-F1
#
_cell.length_a   1.000
_cell.length_b   1.000
_cell.length_c   1.000
_cell.angle_alpha   90.00
_cell.angle_beta   90.00
_cell.angle_gamma   90.00
#
_symmetry.space_group_name_H-M   'P 1'
#
loop_
_entity.id
_entity.type
_entity.pdbx_description
1 polymer ?
#
loop_
_entity_poly.entity_id
_entity_poly.type
_entity_poly.pdbx_seq_one_letter_code
_entity_poly.pdbx_strand_id
1 'polypeptide(L)'
;MKFSNQHLSAPNHHHLENYNNYDDNYCSYQAIYVYPRSGVPEWLEYKSTTDYIIIDISSAPPSLLLGFIFYFVLGFEFNITISYAKGEGKKDSVTMYIDYSGYRIGSDHMCVMYDQRCSDFLNIIAKNQTRFTIKIKMKARNIIGDTYHPVLQPVLKGFMGEEEKPMSYNNTSQTKYDIFVSFRGQDIRNGFLSHLIDFFQRKKINAFVDDKPERGGEIWPSLVRAIKGSFISLIIFSPDYAFSRWCLEELVAILECREIYGQIVIPVFYHVEPTDVRHQLGRYKYAFAEHAKKYETQVQIWRHSLNKSADLSGIQSSKFQNDAELLKEIINIVLTRLGNPLVNSKGLIDIDKKVEDVESLIHKEPKDTRLIGIWDNFGSGSRIIVTTRDEQVLNANKANEIYLLRQFSSNKALQLFNLNAFNQSDHQMEYDELSKRVVDYAKGIPLVLKVWVYLLRGKDKKVWESELNKLEKMPLPKVYDVMKLSYDDLDRKEKQIFLDLACFFLRSNITVNVANLKSLLKDGEPDNSVVVGLERLKDKALITFSEDNFVSMHDSLQEMGCEIVRRESREDLGSYNRLWDPHDIYETFKTEKGMEAIRSIRIHLPTFKKQKLSPQIFAKMSRLQFLEISGEYNYDCYNQLDSLAEGLEFLATDLRFLCWYYFPLNFLPKNFSA
;
A
#
# COMPACT_ATOMS: atom_id res chain seq x y z
N MET A 1 3.60 -14.42 16.93
CA MET A 1 4.66 -13.66 17.64
C MET A 1 5.66 -13.22 16.59
N LYS A 2 5.80 -11.91 16.36
CA LYS A 2 6.91 -11.36 15.57
C LYS A 2 7.74 -10.50 16.52
N PHE A 3 9.01 -10.86 16.67
CA PHE A 3 10.00 -10.02 17.34
C PHE A 3 10.13 -8.72 16.56
N SER A 4 10.17 -7.62 17.30
CA SER A 4 10.58 -6.31 16.84
C SER A 4 12.01 -6.37 16.29
N ASN A 5 12.21 -6.02 15.02
CA ASN A 5 13.50 -5.50 14.59
C ASN A 5 13.57 -4.02 15.02
N GLN A 6 14.13 -3.78 16.21
CA GLN A 6 15.24 -2.84 16.25
C GLN A 6 16.42 -3.56 15.59
N HIS A 7 17.05 -2.90 14.62
CA HIS A 7 18.24 -3.31 13.88
C HIS A 7 19.01 -4.54 14.42
N LEU A 8 18.95 -5.64 13.68
CA LEU A 8 20.07 -6.58 13.57
C LEU A 8 20.37 -6.76 12.09
N SER A 9 20.90 -5.70 11.48
CA SER A 9 21.79 -5.90 10.35
C SER A 9 22.91 -6.83 10.82
N ALA A 10 23.04 -8.01 10.24
CA ALA A 10 24.30 -8.74 10.30
C ALA A 10 25.39 -7.76 9.82
N PRO A 11 26.44 -7.48 10.61
CA PRO A 11 27.53 -6.65 10.13
C PRO A 11 28.15 -7.35 8.92
N ASN A 12 28.47 -6.57 7.89
CA ASN A 12 29.45 -6.98 6.88
C ASN A 12 30.71 -7.52 7.60
N HIS A 13 31.39 -8.49 6.95
CA HIS A 13 32.51 -9.32 7.43
C HIS A 13 33.73 -8.64 8.10
N HIS A 14 33.67 -7.36 8.50
CA HIS A 14 34.76 -6.59 9.08
C HIS A 14 34.58 -6.16 10.55
N HIS A 15 33.49 -6.52 11.23
CA HIS A 15 33.32 -6.23 12.66
C HIS A 15 32.92 -7.49 13.45
N LEU A 16 33.80 -8.49 13.46
CA LEU A 16 33.81 -9.48 14.52
C LEU A 16 34.69 -8.95 15.66
N GLU A 17 34.22 -9.14 16.90
CA GLU A 17 35.03 -9.11 18.15
C GLU A 17 35.29 -7.76 18.84
N ASN A 18 34.25 -6.95 19.13
CA ASN A 18 34.41 -5.98 20.22
C ASN A 18 33.19 -5.93 21.15
N TYR A 19 33.01 -7.01 21.91
CA TYR A 19 32.04 -7.11 23.02
C TYR A 19 32.63 -6.64 24.36
N ASN A 20 33.71 -5.84 24.34
CA ASN A 20 34.47 -5.48 25.53
C ASN A 20 33.68 -4.64 26.55
N ASN A 21 32.58 -4.02 26.14
CA ASN A 21 31.66 -3.28 27.02
C ASN A 21 30.34 -4.03 27.27
N TYR A 22 30.22 -5.31 26.90
CA TYR A 22 28.96 -6.05 26.99
C TYR A 22 28.46 -6.16 28.44
N ASP A 23 29.36 -6.41 29.41
CA ASP A 23 28.96 -6.54 30.82
C ASP A 23 28.31 -5.24 31.35
N ASP A 24 28.70 -4.07 30.81
CA ASP A 24 28.16 -2.76 31.18
C ASP A 24 26.98 -2.30 30.31
N ASN A 25 26.74 -2.92 29.14
CA ASN A 25 25.75 -2.45 28.15
C ASN A 25 25.01 -3.59 27.41
N TYR A 26 24.82 -4.74 28.05
CA TYR A 26 24.19 -5.93 27.45
C TYR A 26 22.78 -5.68 26.91
N CYS A 27 22.02 -4.74 27.49
CA CYS A 27 20.68 -4.35 27.00
C CYS A 27 20.69 -3.84 25.55
N SER A 28 21.81 -3.30 25.06
CA SER A 28 21.96 -2.84 23.67
C SER A 28 22.17 -3.99 22.67
N TYR A 29 22.51 -5.19 23.15
CA TYR A 29 22.82 -6.39 22.34
C TYR A 29 21.76 -7.49 22.47
N GLN A 30 20.70 -7.21 23.23
CA GLN A 30 19.63 -8.14 23.57
C GLN A 30 18.27 -7.60 23.16
N ALA A 31 17.38 -8.50 22.75
CA ALA A 31 15.96 -8.21 22.61
C ALA A 31 15.18 -9.18 23.49
N ILE A 32 14.47 -8.65 24.50
CA ILE A 32 13.70 -9.43 25.47
C ILE A 32 12.21 -9.05 25.36
N TYR A 33 11.33 -10.05 25.36
CA TYR A 33 9.89 -9.85 25.39
C TYR A 33 9.21 -10.84 26.36
N VAL A 34 8.29 -10.36 27.21
CA VAL A 34 7.57 -11.19 28.19
C VAL A 34 6.09 -11.33 27.84
N TYR A 35 5.55 -12.56 27.87
CA TYR A 35 4.13 -12.86 27.61
C TYR A 35 3.50 -13.75 28.70
N PRO A 36 2.17 -13.72 28.91
CA PRO A 36 1.47 -14.69 29.77
C PRO A 36 1.51 -16.11 29.17
N ARG A 37 1.67 -17.15 30.00
CA ARG A 37 1.80 -18.57 29.57
C ARG A 37 0.68 -19.09 28.66
N SER A 38 -0.52 -18.49 28.67
CA SER A 38 -1.62 -18.85 27.76
C SER A 38 -1.38 -18.48 26.29
N GLY A 39 -0.29 -17.75 25.98
CA GLY A 39 0.09 -17.35 24.63
C GLY A 39 1.19 -18.19 23.97
N VAL A 40 1.57 -19.35 24.53
CA VAL A 40 2.61 -20.22 23.95
C VAL A 40 2.13 -20.77 22.60
N PRO A 41 2.78 -20.42 21.49
CA PRO A 41 2.28 -20.81 20.18
C PRO A 41 2.45 -22.31 19.90
N GLU A 42 1.50 -22.92 19.20
CA GLU A 42 1.53 -24.36 18.86
C GLU A 42 2.69 -24.74 17.92
N TRP A 43 3.25 -23.78 17.17
CA TRP A 43 4.40 -24.00 16.28
C TRP A 43 5.77 -24.15 16.99
N LEU A 44 5.77 -24.13 18.33
CA LEU A 44 6.96 -24.30 19.16
C LEU A 44 7.27 -25.79 19.37
N GLU A 45 8.07 -26.36 18.47
CA GLU A 45 8.29 -27.80 18.32
C GLU A 45 9.21 -28.45 19.38
N TYR A 46 10.22 -27.76 19.92
CA TYR A 46 11.25 -28.37 20.78
C TYR A 46 11.23 -27.84 22.22
N LYS A 47 10.67 -28.63 23.16
CA LYS A 47 10.57 -28.30 24.60
C LYS A 47 11.42 -29.24 25.44
N SER A 48 12.20 -28.71 26.39
CA SER A 48 12.95 -29.54 27.34
C SER A 48 12.87 -29.01 28.78
N THR A 49 12.84 -29.92 29.74
CA THR A 49 12.97 -29.63 31.18
C THR A 49 14.39 -29.88 31.70
N THR A 50 15.29 -30.40 30.86
CA THR A 50 16.67 -30.72 31.24
C THR A 50 17.60 -29.51 31.09
N ASP A 51 18.74 -29.53 31.78
CA ASP A 51 19.76 -28.48 31.70
C ASP A 51 20.61 -28.55 30.40
N TYR A 52 20.23 -29.41 29.45
CA TYR A 52 20.83 -29.53 28.13
C TYR A 52 19.76 -29.61 27.04
N ILE A 53 20.11 -29.10 25.85
CA ILE A 53 19.26 -29.11 24.65
C ILE A 53 20.09 -29.61 23.48
N ILE A 54 19.50 -30.51 22.67
CA ILE A 54 20.08 -30.97 21.40
C ILE A 54 19.51 -30.08 20.30
N ILE A 55 20.39 -29.45 19.53
CA ILE A 55 20.06 -28.65 18.36
C ILE A 55 20.40 -29.48 17.12
N ASP A 56 19.42 -29.70 16.24
CA ASP A 56 19.59 -30.39 14.96
C ASP A 56 19.15 -29.45 13.83
N ILE A 57 20.11 -29.07 12.98
CA ILE A 57 19.95 -28.18 11.83
C ILE A 57 20.28 -28.93 10.53
N SER A 58 20.22 -30.26 10.53
CA SER A 58 20.48 -31.08 9.34
C SER A 58 19.56 -30.79 8.15
N SER A 59 18.38 -30.22 8.39
CA SER A 59 17.43 -29.79 7.37
C SER A 59 17.65 -28.35 6.86
N ALA A 60 18.68 -27.64 7.36
CA ALA A 60 19.00 -26.27 6.95
C ALA A 60 19.94 -26.24 5.72
N PRO A 61 19.76 -25.31 4.75
CA PRO A 61 20.69 -25.12 3.64
C PRO A 61 22.10 -24.79 4.14
N PRO A 62 23.14 -25.26 3.45
CA PRO A 62 24.52 -25.27 3.95
C PRO A 62 25.23 -23.90 4.04
N SER A 63 24.55 -22.75 3.93
CA SER A 63 25.24 -21.45 3.82
C SER A 63 24.47 -20.21 4.34
N LEU A 64 23.89 -20.25 5.54
CA LEU A 64 23.21 -19.09 6.14
C LEU A 64 23.56 -18.88 7.62
N LEU A 65 23.76 -17.61 8.01
CA LEU A 65 23.87 -17.19 9.41
C LEU A 65 22.52 -17.44 10.12
N LEU A 66 22.53 -18.24 11.19
CA LEU A 66 21.33 -18.60 11.94
C LEU A 66 21.08 -17.62 13.10
N GLY A 67 19.83 -17.19 13.27
CA GLY A 67 19.39 -16.46 14.46
C GLY A 67 18.88 -17.44 15.53
N PHE A 68 19.51 -17.47 16.71
CA PHE A 68 19.08 -18.33 17.82
C PHE A 68 18.22 -17.54 18.81
N ILE A 69 16.95 -17.94 18.96
CA ILE A 69 16.00 -17.32 19.90
C ILE A 69 15.69 -18.31 21.03
N PHE A 70 15.78 -17.82 22.27
CA PHE A 70 15.59 -18.59 23.49
C PHE A 70 14.30 -18.20 24.19
N TYR A 71 13.62 -19.17 24.77
CA TYR A 71 12.43 -18.99 25.58
C TYR A 71 12.69 -19.54 26.97
N PHE A 72 12.39 -18.78 28.01
CA PHE A 72 12.59 -19.17 29.40
C PHE A 72 11.34 -18.85 30.22
N VAL A 73 10.95 -19.73 31.15
CA VAL A 73 9.90 -19.43 32.14
C VAL A 73 10.59 -18.98 33.43
N LEU A 74 10.62 -17.66 33.67
CA LEU A 74 11.42 -17.07 34.75
C LEU A 74 10.54 -16.35 35.78
N GLY A 75 10.86 -16.54 37.06
CA GLY A 75 10.18 -15.87 38.18
C GLY A 75 10.94 -14.72 38.84
N PHE A 76 12.24 -14.54 38.54
CA PHE A 76 13.16 -13.58 39.18
C PHE A 76 14.33 -13.18 38.24
N GLU A 77 15.27 -12.35 38.71
CA GLU A 77 16.48 -11.95 37.96
C GLU A 77 17.55 -13.07 37.91
N PHE A 78 18.04 -13.40 36.71
CA PHE A 78 19.00 -14.49 36.50
C PHE A 78 20.11 -14.14 35.50
N ASN A 79 21.29 -14.70 35.74
CA ASN A 79 22.34 -14.88 34.74
C ASN A 79 22.14 -16.23 34.05
N ILE A 80 22.17 -16.25 32.72
CA ILE A 80 22.04 -17.47 31.93
C ILE A 80 23.37 -17.73 31.22
N THR A 81 24.02 -18.84 31.54
CA THR A 81 25.24 -19.28 30.87
C THR A 81 24.93 -20.43 29.94
N ILE A 82 25.27 -20.28 28.66
CA ILE A 82 25.19 -21.32 27.64
C ILE A 82 26.60 -21.81 27.37
N SER A 83 26.79 -23.12 27.47
CA SER A 83 28.08 -23.77 27.23
C SER A 83 27.92 -24.86 26.19
N TYR A 84 28.89 -24.95 25.29
CA TYR A 84 28.94 -26.05 24.33
C TYR A 84 29.54 -27.29 25.01
N ALA A 85 28.83 -28.41 24.92
CA ALA A 85 29.25 -29.65 25.55
C ALA A 85 30.10 -30.49 24.58
N LYS A 86 31.38 -30.13 24.42
CA LYS A 86 32.37 -31.03 23.80
C LYS A 86 33.22 -31.68 24.90
N GLY A 87 33.50 -32.97 24.72
CA GLY A 87 34.32 -33.77 25.64
C GLY A 87 35.62 -33.08 26.01
N GLU A 88 35.91 -33.10 27.31
CA GLU A 88 37.14 -32.71 28.03
C GLU A 88 38.13 -31.78 27.30
N GLY A 89 38.18 -30.51 27.72
CA GLY A 89 39.37 -29.69 27.46
C GLY A 89 39.21 -28.18 27.63
N LYS A 90 38.19 -27.56 27.05
CA LYS A 90 37.88 -26.11 27.20
C LYS A 90 36.39 -25.90 26.99
N LYS A 91 35.69 -25.37 28.00
CA LYS A 91 34.29 -24.96 27.88
C LYS A 91 34.26 -23.55 27.32
N ASP A 92 34.15 -23.43 26.01
CA ASP A 92 33.70 -22.17 25.44
C ASP A 92 32.24 -21.97 25.87
N SER A 93 31.99 -20.88 26.58
CA SER A 93 30.69 -20.55 27.14
C SER A 93 30.42 -19.07 27.00
N VAL A 94 29.17 -18.73 26.74
CA VAL A 94 28.68 -17.36 26.65
C VAL A 94 27.67 -17.13 27.77
N THR A 95 27.82 -16.02 28.49
CA THR A 95 26.89 -15.64 29.55
C THR A 95 26.07 -14.46 29.08
N MET A 96 24.76 -14.59 29.24
CA MET A 96 23.76 -13.56 28.98
C MET A 96 23.21 -13.09 30.32
N TYR A 97 22.98 -11.79 30.43
CA TYR A 97 22.45 -11.17 31.64
C TYR A 97 21.01 -10.75 31.45
N ILE A 98 20.18 -10.96 32.48
CA ILE A 98 18.79 -10.49 32.51
C ILE A 98 18.61 -9.69 33.79
N ASP A 99 18.39 -8.38 33.65
CA ASP A 99 18.05 -7.44 34.73
C ASP A 99 16.64 -6.91 34.46
N TYR A 100 15.76 -7.01 35.45
CA TYR A 100 14.35 -6.67 35.31
C TYR A 100 13.88 -5.84 36.50
N SER A 101 14.52 -4.69 36.69
CA SER A 101 14.09 -3.68 37.67
C SER A 101 12.79 -2.97 37.25
N GLY A 102 11.62 -3.54 37.59
CA GLY A 102 10.38 -2.73 37.52
C GLY A 102 9.03 -3.42 37.69
N TYR A 103 8.90 -4.73 37.47
CA TYR A 103 7.58 -5.38 37.56
C TYR A 103 7.71 -6.78 38.17
N ARG A 104 6.92 -7.07 39.21
CA ARG A 104 6.78 -8.42 39.76
C ARG A 104 6.16 -9.31 38.69
N ILE A 105 6.98 -10.09 38.02
CA ILE A 105 6.55 -11.13 37.10
C ILE A 105 5.87 -12.22 37.95
N GLY A 106 4.56 -12.45 37.73
CA GLY A 106 3.91 -13.62 38.33
C GLY A 106 4.57 -14.89 37.80
N SER A 107 4.67 -15.94 38.62
CA SER A 107 5.41 -17.21 38.34
C SER A 107 5.05 -17.93 37.03
N ASP A 108 4.03 -17.47 36.30
CA ASP A 108 3.48 -18.05 35.08
C ASP A 108 3.69 -17.19 33.81
N HIS A 109 4.72 -16.34 33.74
CA HIS A 109 5.07 -15.60 32.53
C HIS A 109 6.27 -16.21 31.79
N MET A 110 6.25 -16.10 30.46
CA MET A 110 7.26 -16.58 29.52
C MET A 110 8.12 -15.41 29.06
N CYS A 111 9.44 -15.51 29.20
CA CYS A 111 10.43 -14.59 28.67
C CYS A 111 10.98 -15.14 27.35
N VAL A 112 10.99 -14.34 26.30
CA VAL A 112 11.63 -14.67 25.02
C VAL A 112 12.76 -13.71 24.77
N MET A 113 13.93 -14.25 24.43
CA MET A 113 15.17 -13.51 24.36
C MET A 113 15.96 -13.88 23.11
N TYR A 114 16.44 -12.85 22.41
CA TYR A 114 17.53 -12.94 21.47
C TYR A 114 18.75 -12.22 22.05
N ASP A 115 19.93 -12.83 21.92
CA ASP A 115 21.20 -12.23 22.30
C ASP A 115 22.20 -12.42 21.16
N GLN A 116 22.73 -11.31 20.65
CA GLN A 116 23.58 -11.34 19.45
C GLN A 116 24.88 -12.13 19.70
N ARG A 117 25.51 -11.95 20.86
CA ARG A 117 26.76 -12.62 21.23
C ARG A 117 26.56 -14.13 21.36
N CYS A 118 25.42 -14.55 21.90
CA CYS A 118 25.07 -15.96 21.98
C CYS A 118 24.74 -16.56 20.62
N SER A 119 24.05 -15.82 19.75
CA SER A 119 23.72 -16.28 18.40
C SER A 119 25.00 -16.47 17.56
N ASP A 120 25.95 -15.54 17.65
CA ASP A 120 27.27 -15.65 17.01
C ASP A 120 28.05 -16.87 17.52
N PHE A 121 28.07 -17.09 18.84
CA PHE A 121 28.71 -18.25 19.45
C PHE A 121 28.14 -19.58 18.91
N LEU A 122 26.82 -19.70 18.82
CA LEU A 122 26.18 -20.91 18.29
C LEU A 122 26.36 -21.07 16.78
N ASN A 123 26.42 -19.97 16.02
CA ASN A 123 26.75 -20.01 14.59
C ASN A 123 28.15 -20.56 14.32
N ILE A 124 29.14 -20.24 15.16
CA ILE A 124 30.50 -20.81 15.04
C ILE A 124 30.48 -22.34 15.21
N ILE A 125 29.62 -22.85 16.10
CA ILE A 125 29.45 -24.29 16.31
C ILE A 125 28.68 -24.93 15.15
N ALA A 126 27.58 -24.30 14.72
CA ALA A 126 26.73 -24.73 13.62
C ALA A 126 27.46 -24.84 12.27
N LYS A 127 28.50 -24.01 12.04
CA LYS A 127 29.37 -24.11 10.87
C LYS A 127 30.13 -25.45 10.78
N ASN A 128 30.41 -26.08 11.93
CA ASN A 128 31.23 -27.28 12.00
C ASN A 128 30.42 -28.56 12.27
N GLN A 129 29.21 -28.43 12.83
CA GLN A 129 28.35 -29.56 13.18
C GLN A 129 26.89 -29.21 12.92
N THR A 130 26.18 -30.08 12.20
CA THR A 130 24.74 -29.94 11.93
C THR A 130 23.87 -30.43 13.08
N ARG A 131 24.45 -31.14 14.06
CA ARG A 131 23.75 -31.56 15.28
C ARG A 131 24.69 -31.48 16.48
N PHE A 132 24.31 -30.71 17.50
CA PHE A 132 25.16 -30.45 18.67
C PHE A 132 24.36 -30.24 19.95
N THR A 133 25.00 -30.47 21.10
CA THR A 133 24.37 -30.32 22.42
C THR A 133 24.91 -29.09 23.14
N ILE A 134 23.99 -28.27 23.64
CA ILE A 134 24.32 -27.13 24.51
C ILE A 134 23.82 -27.40 25.92
N LYS A 135 24.59 -26.94 26.91
CA LYS A 135 24.22 -26.99 28.33
C LYS A 135 23.94 -25.59 28.85
N ILE A 136 22.78 -25.42 29.48
CA ILE A 136 22.27 -24.16 29.99
C ILE A 136 22.36 -24.18 31.52
N LYS A 137 22.97 -23.14 32.10
CA LYS A 137 23.03 -22.92 33.55
C LYS A 137 22.41 -21.59 33.89
N MET A 138 21.70 -21.53 35.01
CA MET A 138 21.06 -20.32 35.49
C MET A 138 21.53 -20.00 36.91
N LYS A 139 21.86 -18.73 37.19
CA LYS A 139 22.28 -18.26 38.52
C LYS A 139 21.57 -16.96 38.88
N ALA A 140 20.88 -16.89 40.01
CA ALA A 140 20.18 -15.68 40.44
C ALA A 140 21.16 -14.54 40.80
N ARG A 141 20.80 -13.28 40.51
CA ARG A 141 21.50 -12.10 41.04
C ARG A 141 20.84 -11.67 42.34
N ASN A 142 21.58 -11.72 43.45
CA ASN A 142 21.24 -11.17 44.76
C ASN A 142 20.09 -11.83 45.56
N ILE A 143 20.38 -12.97 46.19
CA ILE A 143 20.04 -13.20 47.60
C ILE A 143 21.31 -13.72 48.29
N ILE A 144 21.59 -13.21 49.48
CA ILE A 144 22.68 -13.69 50.35
C ILE A 144 22.51 -15.21 50.53
N GLY A 145 23.45 -15.99 49.99
CA GLY A 145 23.49 -17.45 50.08
C GLY A 145 23.33 -18.16 48.74
N ASP A 146 24.34 -18.94 48.36
CA ASP A 146 24.32 -19.82 47.19
C ASP A 146 23.16 -20.82 47.27
N THR A 147 22.02 -20.47 46.68
CA THR A 147 20.89 -21.40 46.49
C THR A 147 20.60 -21.54 45.00
N TYR A 148 20.98 -22.70 44.46
CA TYR A 148 20.63 -23.13 43.11
C TYR A 148 19.14 -23.48 43.07
N HIS A 149 18.36 -22.76 42.26
CA HIS A 149 16.98 -23.17 41.95
C HIS A 149 16.94 -24.09 40.73
N PRO A 150 16.28 -25.26 40.80
CA PRO A 150 16.13 -26.15 39.67
C PRO A 150 15.18 -25.55 38.62
N VAL A 151 15.68 -25.59 37.38
CA VAL A 151 15.14 -25.24 36.07
C VAL A 151 13.61 -25.10 35.97
N LEU A 152 13.14 -23.94 35.51
CA LEU A 152 11.81 -23.78 34.89
C LEU A 152 11.97 -23.54 33.38
N GLN A 153 12.08 -24.66 32.67
CA GLN A 153 11.86 -24.91 31.23
C GLN A 153 12.44 -23.88 30.22
N PRO A 154 13.66 -24.12 29.69
CA PRO A 154 14.12 -23.46 28.47
C PRO A 154 13.55 -24.15 27.21
N VAL A 155 13.11 -23.36 26.23
CA VAL A 155 12.56 -23.82 24.93
C VAL A 155 13.28 -23.06 23.81
N LEU A 156 13.69 -23.72 22.72
CA LEU A 156 14.55 -23.11 21.67
C LEU A 156 14.03 -23.39 20.25
N LYS A 157 14.18 -22.41 19.34
CA LYS A 157 14.18 -22.64 17.88
C LYS A 157 15.28 -21.81 17.21
N GLY A 158 16.06 -22.42 16.31
CA GLY A 158 16.99 -21.71 15.42
C GLY A 158 16.27 -21.34 14.12
N PHE A 159 16.36 -20.06 13.71
CA PHE A 159 15.84 -19.60 12.42
C PHE A 159 16.99 -19.45 11.42
N MET A 160 16.79 -19.93 10.19
CA MET A 160 17.62 -19.56 9.04
C MET A 160 17.24 -18.17 8.58
N GLY A 161 18.23 -17.30 8.37
CA GLY A 161 18.01 -16.03 7.68
C GLY A 161 17.74 -16.27 6.19
N GLU A 162 16.51 -16.11 5.74
CA GLU A 162 16.28 -15.51 4.42
C GLU A 162 16.07 -14.01 4.65
N GLU A 163 16.61 -13.19 3.76
CA GLU A 163 16.42 -11.73 3.76
C GLU A 163 14.93 -11.38 3.72
N GLU A 164 14.34 -11.10 4.88
CA GLU A 164 12.98 -10.60 4.98
C GLU A 164 12.93 -9.07 5.07
N LYS A 165 12.14 -8.51 4.16
CA LYS A 165 11.70 -7.10 4.08
C LYS A 165 11.09 -6.61 5.42
N PRO A 166 11.29 -5.32 5.76
CA PRO A 166 10.91 -4.76 7.05
C PRO A 166 9.38 -4.71 7.25
N MET A 167 8.92 -5.24 8.39
CA MET A 167 7.54 -5.02 8.86
C MET A 167 7.49 -3.74 9.69
N SER A 168 6.73 -2.77 9.22
CA SER A 168 6.46 -1.49 9.88
C SER A 168 5.78 -1.68 11.23
N TYR A 169 6.28 -0.99 12.26
CA TYR A 169 5.54 -0.70 13.48
C TYR A 169 4.24 0.04 13.14
N ASN A 170 3.10 -0.62 13.36
CA ASN A 170 1.80 0.04 13.42
C ASN A 170 1.46 0.29 14.88
N ASN A 171 1.52 1.55 15.31
CA ASN A 171 0.67 2.03 16.38
C ASN A 171 -0.51 2.76 15.71
N THR A 172 -1.46 2.01 15.15
CA THR A 172 -2.82 2.45 14.82
C THR A 172 -3.70 1.21 14.70
N SER A 173 -4.89 1.27 15.31
CA SER A 173 -5.81 0.17 15.61
C SER A 173 -6.07 -0.79 14.43
N GLN A 174 -5.57 -2.03 14.54
CA GLN A 174 -6.14 -3.15 13.80
C GLN A 174 -7.62 -3.27 14.20
N THR A 175 -8.53 -3.26 13.23
CA THR A 175 -9.92 -3.67 13.45
C THR A 175 -9.90 -5.14 13.83
N LYS A 176 -10.08 -5.42 15.13
CA LYS A 176 -10.15 -6.76 15.71
C LYS A 176 -11.48 -7.45 15.39
N TYR A 177 -12.53 -6.69 15.11
CA TYR A 177 -13.88 -7.19 14.83
C TYR A 177 -14.46 -6.49 13.59
N ASP A 178 -15.28 -7.20 12.83
CA ASP A 178 -16.02 -6.63 11.70
C ASP A 178 -17.14 -5.74 12.20
N ILE A 179 -17.79 -6.15 13.30
CA ILE A 179 -18.94 -5.45 13.88
C ILE A 179 -18.90 -5.47 15.41
N PHE A 180 -19.19 -4.33 16.02
CA PHE A 180 -19.55 -4.19 17.43
C PHE A 180 -21.07 -4.07 17.54
N VAL A 181 -21.70 -4.81 18.44
CA VAL A 181 -23.16 -4.72 18.67
C VAL A 181 -23.44 -4.10 20.03
N SER A 182 -24.05 -2.92 20.02
CA SER A 182 -24.53 -2.21 21.20
C SER A 182 -26.02 -2.46 21.39
N PHE A 183 -26.42 -3.00 22.53
CA PHE A 183 -27.82 -3.38 22.77
C PHE A 183 -28.17 -3.46 24.25
N ARG A 184 -29.47 -3.47 24.55
CA ARG A 184 -29.98 -3.76 25.89
C ARG A 184 -30.23 -5.26 26.06
N GLY A 185 -29.38 -5.93 26.84
CA GLY A 185 -29.50 -7.37 27.06
C GLY A 185 -30.85 -7.83 27.63
N GLN A 186 -31.48 -7.05 28.52
CA GLN A 186 -32.79 -7.40 29.07
C GLN A 186 -33.91 -7.41 28.02
N ASP A 187 -33.76 -6.67 26.93
CA ASP A 187 -34.84 -6.45 25.96
C ASP A 187 -34.80 -7.49 24.83
N ILE A 188 -33.60 -7.88 24.37
CA ILE A 188 -33.44 -8.62 23.11
C ILE A 188 -32.61 -9.91 23.19
N ARG A 189 -32.00 -10.24 24.34
CA ARG A 189 -31.04 -11.36 24.48
C ARG A 189 -31.63 -12.71 24.05
N ASN A 190 -32.81 -13.07 24.55
CA ASN A 190 -33.41 -14.41 24.37
C ASN A 190 -34.24 -14.55 23.08
N GLY A 191 -34.19 -13.58 22.17
CA GLY A 191 -34.96 -13.58 20.92
C GLY A 191 -34.13 -13.06 19.76
N PHE A 192 -34.43 -11.83 19.33
CA PHE A 192 -33.81 -11.15 18.19
C PHE A 192 -32.27 -11.23 18.16
N LEU A 193 -31.61 -11.03 19.31
CA LEU A 193 -30.15 -11.09 19.38
C LEU A 193 -29.59 -12.49 19.10
N SER A 194 -30.22 -13.53 19.63
CA SER A 194 -29.76 -14.92 19.43
C SER A 194 -29.79 -15.30 17.95
N HIS A 195 -30.82 -14.88 17.22
CA HIS A 195 -30.90 -15.05 15.77
C HIS A 195 -29.83 -14.21 15.05
N LEU A 196 -29.63 -12.95 15.45
CA LEU A 196 -28.59 -12.10 14.87
C LEU A 196 -27.17 -12.71 15.03
N ILE A 197 -26.86 -13.26 16.20
CA ILE A 197 -25.58 -13.95 16.47
C ILE A 197 -25.43 -15.19 15.60
N ASP A 198 -26.43 -16.07 15.56
CA ASP A 198 -26.42 -17.27 14.70
C ASP A 198 -26.21 -16.89 13.23
N PHE A 199 -26.85 -15.81 12.77
CA PHE A 199 -26.65 -15.31 11.42
C PHE A 199 -25.24 -14.77 11.16
N PHE A 200 -24.64 -14.01 12.08
CA PHE A 200 -23.25 -13.59 11.95
C PHE A 200 -22.30 -14.78 11.87
N GLN A 201 -22.53 -15.82 12.67
CA GLN A 201 -21.75 -17.07 12.61
C GLN A 201 -21.88 -17.76 11.25
N ARG A 202 -23.11 -17.94 10.75
CA ARG A 202 -23.37 -18.54 9.42
C ARG A 202 -22.72 -17.77 8.27
N LYS A 203 -22.64 -16.44 8.40
CA LYS A 203 -22.02 -15.55 7.41
C LYS A 203 -20.54 -15.28 7.65
N LYS A 204 -19.93 -15.90 8.68
CA LYS A 204 -18.52 -15.71 9.09
C LYS A 204 -18.16 -14.23 9.35
N ILE A 205 -19.11 -13.46 9.88
CA ILE A 205 -18.88 -12.09 10.31
C ILE A 205 -18.31 -12.13 11.73
N ASN A 206 -17.12 -11.57 11.93
CA ASN A 206 -16.47 -11.53 13.23
C ASN A 206 -17.09 -10.42 14.11
N ALA A 207 -18.18 -10.76 14.80
CA ALA A 207 -18.93 -9.85 15.66
C ALA A 207 -18.47 -9.89 17.11
N PHE A 208 -18.25 -8.71 17.70
CA PHE A 208 -18.16 -8.56 19.15
C PHE A 208 -19.54 -8.23 19.72
N VAL A 209 -20.09 -9.17 20.48
CA VAL A 209 -21.37 -9.04 21.18
C VAL A 209 -21.12 -9.28 22.66
N ASP A 210 -21.31 -8.26 23.49
CA ASP A 210 -21.10 -8.41 24.94
C ASP A 210 -22.34 -9.02 25.62
N ASP A 211 -22.36 -10.36 25.70
CA ASP A 211 -23.47 -11.12 26.27
C ASP A 211 -23.36 -11.39 27.79
N LYS A 212 -22.40 -10.78 28.51
CA LYS A 212 -22.18 -11.15 29.92
C LYS A 212 -23.17 -10.48 30.89
N PRO A 213 -23.85 -11.20 31.82
CA PRO A 213 -24.94 -10.66 32.63
C PRO A 213 -24.56 -9.76 33.83
N GLU A 214 -23.31 -9.75 34.29
CA GLU A 214 -22.91 -9.06 35.54
C GLU A 214 -21.64 -8.24 35.34
N ARG A 215 -21.70 -6.92 35.59
CA ARG A 215 -20.60 -5.99 35.27
C ARG A 215 -20.06 -5.26 36.51
N GLY A 216 -18.79 -5.52 36.83
CA GLY A 216 -17.91 -4.74 37.72
C GLY A 216 -16.82 -3.97 36.94
N GLY A 217 -16.06 -3.11 37.62
CA GLY A 217 -15.23 -2.02 37.04
C GLY A 217 -14.08 -2.39 36.09
N GLU A 218 -13.65 -3.65 36.00
CA GLU A 218 -12.53 -4.08 35.15
C GLU A 218 -12.90 -4.29 33.66
N ILE A 219 -14.18 -4.21 33.29
CA ILE A 219 -14.70 -4.60 31.96
C ILE A 219 -14.66 -3.45 30.94
N TRP A 220 -14.76 -2.19 31.39
CA TRP A 220 -14.87 -1.02 30.52
C TRP A 220 -13.68 -0.80 29.56
N PRO A 221 -12.41 -0.95 29.97
CA PRO A 221 -11.28 -0.79 29.06
C PRO A 221 -11.26 -1.80 27.90
N SER A 222 -11.70 -3.03 28.16
CA SER A 222 -11.80 -4.09 27.15
C SER A 222 -12.92 -3.81 26.16
N LEU A 223 -14.03 -3.25 26.64
CA LEU A 223 -15.18 -2.88 25.83
C LEU A 223 -14.86 -1.69 24.92
N VAL A 224 -14.24 -0.64 25.44
CA VAL A 224 -13.77 0.51 24.65
C VAL A 224 -12.77 0.05 23.58
N ARG A 225 -11.91 -0.92 23.90
CA ARG A 225 -10.99 -1.51 22.90
C ARG A 225 -11.72 -2.26 21.81
N ALA A 226 -12.81 -2.97 22.14
CA ALA A 226 -13.63 -3.64 21.14
C ALA A 226 -14.35 -2.65 20.23
N ILE A 227 -14.92 -1.57 20.78
CA ILE A 227 -15.55 -0.49 20.00
C ILE A 227 -14.55 0.13 19.03
N LYS A 228 -13.38 0.56 19.54
CA LYS A 228 -12.28 1.14 18.73
C LYS A 228 -11.74 0.17 17.68
N GLY A 229 -11.76 -1.12 17.99
CA GLY A 229 -11.30 -2.19 17.11
C GLY A 229 -12.38 -2.71 16.17
N SER A 230 -13.54 -2.07 16.03
CA SER A 230 -14.61 -2.57 15.17
C SER A 230 -14.79 -1.71 13.92
N PHE A 231 -15.03 -2.32 12.76
CA PHE A 231 -15.25 -1.58 11.51
C PHE A 231 -16.66 -0.97 11.42
N ILE A 232 -17.67 -1.73 11.84
CA ILE A 232 -19.06 -1.29 11.96
C ILE A 232 -19.47 -1.30 13.44
N SER A 233 -20.26 -0.33 13.87
CA SER A 233 -21.00 -0.36 15.13
C SER A 233 -22.51 -0.40 14.84
N LEU A 234 -23.14 -1.51 15.19
CA LEU A 234 -24.58 -1.70 15.11
C LEU A 234 -25.21 -1.36 16.46
N ILE A 235 -26.08 -0.35 16.48
CA ILE A 235 -26.74 0.08 17.71
C ILE A 235 -28.20 -0.34 17.62
N ILE A 236 -28.64 -1.22 18.52
CA ILE A 236 -30.03 -1.68 18.59
C ILE A 236 -30.72 -0.92 19.72
N PHE A 237 -31.39 0.17 19.35
CA PHE A 237 -32.26 0.90 20.27
C PHE A 237 -33.52 0.10 20.53
N SER A 238 -33.77 -0.19 21.79
CA SER A 238 -34.93 -0.93 22.30
C SER A 238 -35.63 -0.11 23.39
N PRO A 239 -36.86 -0.47 23.80
CA PRO A 239 -37.67 0.36 24.69
C PRO A 239 -36.97 0.76 26.01
N ASP A 240 -36.10 -0.09 26.55
CA ASP A 240 -35.38 0.15 27.82
C ASP A 240 -33.87 0.35 27.65
N TYR A 241 -33.39 0.61 26.43
CA TYR A 241 -31.97 0.87 26.15
C TYR A 241 -31.39 1.99 27.03
N ALA A 242 -32.11 3.10 27.15
CA ALA A 242 -31.65 4.26 27.91
C ALA A 242 -31.65 4.10 29.43
N PHE A 243 -32.24 3.03 29.99
CA PHE A 243 -32.13 2.74 31.44
C PHE A 243 -30.76 2.15 31.80
N SER A 244 -30.01 1.67 30.82
CA SER A 244 -28.66 1.14 31.02
C SER A 244 -27.64 2.24 30.84
N ARG A 245 -27.03 2.68 31.96
CA ARG A 245 -25.88 3.58 31.92
C ARG A 245 -24.80 3.08 30.97
N TRP A 246 -24.52 1.78 30.96
CA TRP A 246 -23.51 1.21 30.08
C TRP A 246 -23.86 1.34 28.60
N CYS A 247 -25.12 1.15 28.22
CA CYS A 247 -25.56 1.32 26.82
C CYS A 247 -25.43 2.78 26.37
N LEU A 248 -25.62 3.73 27.29
CA LEU A 248 -25.40 5.16 27.04
C LEU A 248 -23.90 5.51 26.94
N GLU A 249 -23.05 4.91 27.78
CA GLU A 249 -21.59 5.11 27.68
C GLU A 249 -21.02 4.45 26.41
N GLU A 250 -21.49 3.26 26.04
CA GLU A 250 -21.13 2.57 24.78
C GLU A 250 -21.48 3.45 23.58
N LEU A 251 -22.66 4.06 23.59
CA LEU A 251 -23.10 4.98 22.55
C LEU A 251 -22.17 6.20 22.39
N VAL A 252 -21.74 6.80 23.51
CA VAL A 252 -20.79 7.92 23.49
C VAL A 252 -19.48 7.47 22.85
N ALA A 253 -18.92 6.34 23.29
CA ALA A 253 -17.67 5.81 22.76
C ALA A 253 -17.77 5.46 21.26
N ILE A 254 -18.91 4.93 20.81
CA ILE A 254 -19.17 4.64 19.39
C ILE A 254 -19.17 5.92 18.56
N LEU A 255 -19.83 6.99 19.04
CA LEU A 255 -19.88 8.26 18.31
C LEU A 255 -18.52 8.97 18.28
N GLU A 256 -17.75 8.90 19.36
CA GLU A 256 -16.35 9.35 19.36
C GLU A 256 -15.53 8.56 18.33
N CYS A 257 -15.70 7.24 18.26
CA CYS A 257 -14.99 6.41 17.28
C CYS A 257 -15.44 6.69 15.84
N ARG A 258 -16.71 7.02 15.62
CA ARG A 258 -17.20 7.49 14.33
C ARG A 258 -16.53 8.79 13.90
N GLU A 259 -16.42 9.75 14.80
CA GLU A 259 -15.81 11.06 14.52
C GLU A 259 -14.29 10.97 14.33
N ILE A 260 -13.59 10.17 15.14
CA ILE A 260 -12.13 10.06 15.14
C ILE A 260 -11.61 9.06 14.10
N TYR A 261 -12.25 7.89 13.99
CA TYR A 261 -11.77 6.77 13.17
C TYR A 261 -12.61 6.51 11.92
N GLY A 262 -13.68 7.28 11.69
CA GLY A 262 -14.58 7.08 10.54
C GLY A 262 -15.39 5.80 10.61
N GLN A 263 -15.57 5.22 11.80
CA GLN A 263 -16.32 3.98 12.00
C GLN A 263 -17.76 4.10 11.47
N ILE A 264 -18.24 3.08 10.75
CA ILE A 264 -19.60 3.07 10.22
C ILE A 264 -20.57 2.77 11.37
N VAL A 265 -21.58 3.61 11.56
CA VAL A 265 -22.59 3.43 12.61
C VAL A 265 -23.95 3.17 11.96
N ILE A 266 -24.60 2.08 12.34
CA ILE A 266 -25.91 1.66 11.82
C ILE A 266 -26.88 1.59 13.01
N PRO A 267 -27.81 2.54 13.15
CA PRO A 267 -28.86 2.45 14.16
C PRO A 267 -30.03 1.57 13.68
N VAL A 268 -30.50 0.71 14.57
CA VAL A 268 -31.70 -0.12 14.43
C VAL A 268 -32.66 0.29 15.54
N PHE A 269 -33.85 0.73 15.16
CA PHE A 269 -34.92 1.13 16.07
C PHE A 269 -35.88 -0.04 16.22
N TYR A 270 -35.66 -0.86 17.25
CA TYR A 270 -36.36 -2.11 17.51
C TYR A 270 -37.50 -1.88 18.53
N HIS A 271 -38.74 -1.89 18.05
CA HIS A 271 -39.95 -1.57 18.82
C HIS A 271 -39.90 -0.22 19.54
N VAL A 272 -39.19 0.75 18.95
CA VAL A 272 -39.11 2.13 19.44
C VAL A 272 -39.12 3.07 18.22
N GLU A 273 -39.77 4.23 18.36
CA GLU A 273 -39.76 5.24 17.31
C GLU A 273 -38.45 6.06 17.36
N PRO A 274 -37.81 6.38 16.22
CA PRO A 274 -36.59 7.20 16.23
C PRO A 274 -36.79 8.56 16.87
N THR A 275 -37.99 9.13 16.81
CA THR A 275 -38.34 10.40 17.47
C THR A 275 -38.25 10.30 18.98
N ASP A 276 -38.63 9.15 19.55
CA ASP A 276 -38.55 8.92 20.99
C ASP A 276 -37.11 8.80 21.45
N VAL A 277 -36.24 8.20 20.62
CA VAL A 277 -34.79 8.16 20.86
C VAL A 277 -34.17 9.56 20.72
N ARG A 278 -34.47 10.28 19.64
CA ARG A 278 -33.90 11.59 19.29
C ARG A 278 -34.23 12.68 20.31
N HIS A 279 -35.47 12.69 20.80
CA HIS A 279 -35.99 13.71 21.70
C HIS A 279 -36.23 13.20 23.13
N GLN A 280 -35.80 11.96 23.41
CA GLN A 280 -35.96 11.29 24.71
C GLN A 280 -37.40 11.36 25.22
N LEU A 281 -38.35 10.93 24.39
CA LEU A 281 -39.78 10.86 24.72
C LEU A 281 -40.14 9.46 25.25
N GLY A 282 -41.39 9.28 25.69
CA GLY A 282 -41.87 7.99 26.18
C GLY A 282 -40.97 7.39 27.26
N ARG A 283 -40.58 6.12 27.11
CA ARG A 283 -39.72 5.39 28.07
C ARG A 283 -38.35 6.03 28.27
N TYR A 284 -37.78 6.62 27.22
CA TYR A 284 -36.50 7.31 27.29
C TYR A 284 -36.56 8.55 28.19
N LYS A 285 -37.71 9.25 28.22
CA LYS A 285 -37.92 10.39 29.14
C LYS A 285 -37.76 9.96 30.60
N TYR A 286 -38.39 8.84 30.96
CA TYR A 286 -38.33 8.29 32.33
C TYR A 286 -36.92 7.83 32.69
N ALA A 287 -36.24 7.12 31.78
CA ALA A 287 -34.86 6.69 31.99
C ALA A 287 -33.92 7.88 32.28
N PHE A 288 -34.07 8.97 31.53
CA PHE A 288 -33.27 10.18 31.73
C PHE A 288 -33.63 10.94 33.02
N ALA A 289 -34.89 10.90 33.46
CA ALA A 289 -35.27 11.46 34.76
C ALA A 289 -34.60 10.69 35.92
N GLU A 290 -34.49 9.36 35.83
CA GLU A 290 -33.77 8.56 36.82
C GLU A 290 -32.27 8.81 36.79
N HIS A 291 -31.66 8.88 35.60
CA HIS A 291 -30.24 9.18 35.48
C HIS A 291 -29.87 10.59 35.97
N ALA A 292 -30.75 11.58 35.76
CA ALA A 292 -30.53 12.96 36.21
C ALA A 292 -30.44 13.09 37.74
N LYS A 293 -31.02 12.16 38.51
CA LYS A 293 -30.89 12.14 39.98
C LYS A 293 -29.47 11.86 40.46
N LYS A 294 -28.63 11.24 39.61
CA LYS A 294 -27.30 10.73 40.00
C LYS A 294 -26.15 11.23 39.11
N TYR A 295 -26.43 11.67 37.88
CA TYR A 295 -25.42 11.95 36.84
C TYR A 295 -25.73 13.24 36.08
N GLU A 296 -25.76 14.37 36.78
CA GLU A 296 -26.21 15.66 36.24
C GLU A 296 -25.46 16.11 34.97
N THR A 297 -24.12 15.96 34.94
CA THR A 297 -23.29 16.40 33.80
C THR A 297 -23.28 15.39 32.64
N GLN A 298 -23.22 14.08 32.92
CA GLN A 298 -23.19 13.04 31.89
C GLN A 298 -24.53 12.92 31.15
N VAL A 299 -25.65 13.25 31.80
CA VAL A 299 -26.97 13.22 31.18
C VAL A 299 -27.03 14.11 29.92
N GLN A 300 -26.38 15.27 29.90
CA GLN A 300 -26.36 16.11 28.70
C GLN A 300 -25.57 15.48 27.56
N ILE A 301 -24.44 14.83 27.86
CA ILE A 301 -23.62 14.11 26.88
C ILE A 301 -24.43 12.94 26.28
N TRP A 302 -25.18 12.21 27.12
CA TRP A 302 -26.02 11.11 26.67
C TRP A 302 -27.21 11.58 25.82
N ARG A 303 -27.86 12.69 26.19
CA ARG A 303 -28.93 13.30 25.36
C ARG A 303 -28.41 13.68 23.98
N HIS A 304 -27.27 14.35 23.93
CA HIS A 304 -26.62 14.74 22.69
C HIS A 304 -26.25 13.52 21.82
N SER A 305 -25.74 12.47 22.45
CA SER A 305 -25.36 11.23 21.76
C SER A 305 -26.57 10.50 21.16
N LEU A 306 -27.68 10.42 21.89
CA LEU A 306 -28.93 9.86 21.37
C LEU A 306 -29.52 10.69 20.24
N ASN A 307 -29.48 12.01 20.36
CA ASN A 307 -29.90 12.91 19.29
C ASN A 307 -29.09 12.67 18.01
N LYS A 308 -27.75 12.75 18.10
CA LYS A 308 -26.83 12.52 16.97
C LYS A 308 -26.99 11.14 16.32
N SER A 309 -27.15 10.09 17.12
CA SER A 309 -27.29 8.73 16.59
C SER A 309 -28.65 8.47 15.96
N ALA A 310 -29.72 9.10 16.47
CA ALA A 310 -31.05 9.03 15.88
C ALA A 310 -31.22 9.89 14.60
N ASP A 311 -30.30 10.81 14.33
CA ASP A 311 -30.20 11.56 13.07
C ASP A 311 -29.53 10.78 11.94
N LEU A 312 -28.85 9.68 12.25
CA LEU A 312 -28.28 8.80 11.24
C LEU A 312 -29.38 8.01 10.53
N SER A 313 -29.17 7.73 9.24
CA SER A 313 -30.04 6.83 8.49
C SER A 313 -30.00 5.44 9.12
N GLY A 314 -31.15 4.98 9.61
CA GLY A 314 -31.29 3.73 10.35
C GLY A 314 -32.48 2.88 9.92
N ILE A 315 -32.60 1.71 10.52
CA ILE A 315 -33.59 0.69 10.17
C ILE A 315 -34.67 0.69 11.26
N GLN A 316 -35.93 0.90 10.87
CA GLN A 316 -37.06 0.88 11.81
C GLN A 316 -37.75 -0.48 11.74
N SER A 317 -37.89 -1.18 12.88
CA SER A 317 -38.51 -2.51 12.91
C SER A 317 -39.99 -2.49 12.49
N SER A 318 -40.68 -1.37 12.71
CA SER A 318 -42.09 -1.18 12.32
C SER A 318 -42.33 -1.25 10.80
N LYS A 319 -41.29 -1.17 9.97
CA LYS A 319 -41.36 -1.30 8.51
C LYS A 319 -41.33 -2.74 8.00
N PHE A 320 -41.15 -3.71 8.89
CA PHE A 320 -41.02 -5.14 8.53
C PHE A 320 -42.15 -5.94 9.17
N GLN A 321 -42.61 -7.00 8.50
CA GLN A 321 -43.73 -7.80 9.01
C GLN A 321 -43.32 -8.67 10.20
N ASN A 322 -42.04 -9.05 10.27
CA ASN A 322 -41.48 -9.92 11.31
C ASN A 322 -39.96 -9.71 11.47
N ASP A 323 -39.41 -10.23 12.56
CA ASP A 323 -37.97 -10.14 12.87
C ASP A 323 -37.08 -10.78 11.81
N ALA A 324 -37.55 -11.81 11.10
CA ALA A 324 -36.75 -12.48 10.08
C ALA A 324 -36.50 -11.58 8.86
N GLU A 325 -37.49 -10.78 8.45
CA GLU A 325 -37.33 -9.77 7.40
C GLU A 325 -36.41 -8.63 7.84
N LEU A 326 -36.59 -8.14 9.07
CA LEU A 326 -35.71 -7.13 9.65
C LEU A 326 -34.25 -7.61 9.70
N LEU A 327 -34.02 -8.86 10.14
CA LEU A 327 -32.70 -9.47 10.17
C LEU A 327 -32.09 -9.57 8.77
N LYS A 328 -32.86 -9.99 7.76
CA LYS A 328 -32.38 -10.04 6.37
C LYS A 328 -31.90 -8.66 5.90
N GLU A 329 -32.64 -7.60 6.22
CA GLU A 329 -32.27 -6.24 5.82
C GLU A 329 -31.03 -5.74 6.56
N ILE A 330 -30.94 -5.96 7.87
CA ILE A 330 -29.74 -5.64 8.66
C ILE A 330 -28.51 -6.34 8.07
N ILE A 331 -28.64 -7.63 7.74
CA ILE A 331 -27.56 -8.41 7.14
C ILE A 331 -27.18 -7.85 5.77
N ASN A 332 -28.15 -7.53 4.92
CA ASN A 332 -27.89 -6.98 3.59
C ASN A 332 -27.13 -5.66 3.69
N ILE A 333 -27.54 -4.76 4.59
CA ILE A 333 -26.85 -3.50 4.85
C ILE A 333 -25.46 -3.74 5.40
N VAL A 334 -25.29 -4.61 6.41
CA VAL A 334 -23.98 -4.94 6.99
C VAL A 334 -23.04 -5.53 5.93
N LEU A 335 -23.50 -6.50 5.14
CA LEU A 335 -22.71 -7.12 4.07
C LEU A 335 -22.38 -6.13 2.96
N THR A 336 -23.29 -5.24 2.60
CA THR A 336 -23.03 -4.17 1.62
C THR A 336 -21.97 -3.21 2.14
N ARG A 337 -22.01 -2.86 3.43
CA ARG A 337 -21.01 -1.96 4.06
C ARG A 337 -19.66 -2.64 4.27
N LEU A 338 -19.64 -3.95 4.55
CA LEU A 338 -18.42 -4.76 4.57
C LEU A 338 -17.86 -5.00 3.16
N GLY A 339 -18.72 -5.11 2.14
CA GLY A 339 -18.36 -5.33 0.73
C GLY A 339 -17.97 -4.07 -0.03
N ASN A 340 -18.43 -2.89 0.40
CA ASN A 340 -17.98 -1.57 -0.06
C ASN A 340 -17.18 -0.87 1.06
N PRO A 341 -15.93 -1.25 1.32
CA PRO A 341 -15.08 -0.41 2.13
C PRO A 341 -14.74 0.85 1.33
N LEU A 342 -15.28 1.99 1.79
CA LEU A 342 -14.73 3.31 1.48
C LEU A 342 -13.23 3.25 1.84
N VAL A 343 -12.37 3.14 0.82
CA VAL A 343 -10.90 3.23 0.84
C VAL A 343 -10.28 2.83 2.18
N ASN A 344 -10.05 1.54 2.37
CA ASN A 344 -9.04 1.10 3.35
C ASN A 344 -8.06 0.15 2.64
N SER A 345 -7.02 0.76 2.07
CA SER A 345 -5.88 0.09 1.46
C SER A 345 -4.99 -0.55 2.54
N LYS A 346 -5.48 -1.59 3.22
CA LYS A 346 -4.66 -2.42 4.12
C LYS A 346 -5.16 -3.85 4.06
N GLY A 347 -4.69 -4.58 3.05
CA GLY A 347 -4.98 -6.00 2.89
C GLY A 347 -4.52 -6.60 1.57
N LEU A 348 -3.39 -6.16 1.02
CA LEU A 348 -2.78 -6.76 -0.18
C LEU A 348 -1.26 -6.78 0.02
N ILE A 349 -0.76 -7.60 0.94
CA ILE A 349 0.67 -7.90 1.09
C ILE A 349 0.86 -9.41 1.35
N ASP A 350 0.06 -10.23 0.68
CA ASP A 350 0.28 -11.69 0.58
C ASP A 350 0.08 -12.19 -0.86
N ILE A 351 -0.09 -11.26 -1.81
CA ILE A 351 -0.20 -11.57 -3.24
C ILE A 351 1.19 -11.80 -3.82
N ASP A 352 2.21 -11.02 -3.45
CA ASP A 352 3.55 -11.13 -4.05
C ASP A 352 4.18 -12.54 -3.88
N LYS A 353 3.97 -13.20 -2.73
CA LYS A 353 4.54 -14.54 -2.46
C LYS A 353 3.77 -15.68 -3.17
N LYS A 354 2.47 -15.50 -3.41
CA LYS A 354 1.65 -16.43 -4.23
C LYS A 354 1.70 -16.10 -5.72
N VAL A 355 2.06 -14.87 -6.07
CA VAL A 355 2.33 -14.44 -7.43
C VAL A 355 3.65 -14.99 -7.90
N GLU A 356 4.69 -15.12 -7.08
CA GLU A 356 5.91 -15.86 -7.46
C GLU A 356 5.62 -17.35 -7.72
N ASP A 357 4.80 -17.99 -6.88
CA ASP A 357 4.35 -19.38 -7.12
C ASP A 357 3.55 -19.51 -8.43
N VAL A 358 2.66 -18.55 -8.71
CA VAL A 358 1.85 -18.50 -9.94
C VAL A 358 2.68 -18.07 -11.16
N GLU A 359 3.66 -17.17 -11.03
CA GLU A 359 4.57 -16.70 -12.09
C GLU A 359 5.57 -17.79 -12.49
N SER A 360 6.00 -18.62 -11.53
CA SER A 360 6.79 -19.83 -11.79
C SER A 360 6.01 -20.90 -12.57
N LEU A 361 4.68 -20.94 -12.38
CA LEU A 361 3.75 -21.78 -13.14
C LEU A 361 3.42 -21.16 -14.51
N ILE A 362 3.41 -19.83 -14.65
CA ILE A 362 3.17 -19.09 -15.90
C ILE A 362 4.34 -19.23 -16.90
N HIS A 363 5.58 -19.37 -16.42
CA HIS A 363 6.76 -19.54 -17.30
C HIS A 363 6.89 -20.94 -17.92
N LYS A 364 5.94 -21.84 -17.63
CA LYS A 364 5.86 -23.15 -18.27
C LYS A 364 4.45 -23.38 -18.83
N GLU A 365 4.37 -23.37 -20.15
CA GLU A 365 3.38 -24.07 -21.00
C GLU A 365 2.29 -23.24 -21.74
N PRO A 366 1.84 -23.75 -22.92
CA PRO A 366 1.36 -22.93 -24.03
C PRO A 366 -0.17 -22.72 -24.07
N LYS A 367 -0.55 -21.60 -24.69
CA LYS A 367 -1.77 -21.14 -25.39
C LYS A 367 -3.20 -21.71 -25.13
N ASP A 368 -3.46 -22.73 -24.32
CA ASP A 368 -4.82 -23.29 -24.15
C ASP A 368 -5.28 -23.60 -22.72
N THR A 369 -4.60 -23.12 -21.68
CA THR A 369 -4.99 -23.38 -20.28
C THR A 369 -5.40 -22.12 -19.52
N ARG A 370 -6.63 -22.13 -18.97
CA ARG A 370 -7.18 -21.11 -18.06
C ARG A 370 -6.19 -20.89 -16.90
N LEU A 371 -5.78 -19.64 -16.65
CA LEU A 371 -4.83 -19.22 -15.61
C LEU A 371 -5.26 -19.62 -14.19
N ILE A 372 -6.56 -19.83 -13.99
CA ILE A 372 -7.16 -20.31 -12.76
C ILE A 372 -7.88 -21.60 -13.13
N GLY A 373 -7.54 -22.70 -12.44
CA GLY A 373 -8.20 -23.99 -12.62
C GLY A 373 -9.73 -23.86 -12.59
N ILE A 374 -10.41 -24.86 -13.14
CA ILE A 374 -11.88 -24.92 -13.24
C ILE A 374 -12.50 -24.46 -11.90
N TRP A 375 -13.39 -23.46 -11.97
CA TRP A 375 -13.98 -22.76 -10.82
C TRP A 375 -14.65 -23.71 -9.81
N ASP A 376 -14.96 -24.93 -10.23
CA ASP A 376 -15.56 -26.01 -9.46
C ASP A 376 -14.67 -26.53 -8.30
N ASN A 377 -13.39 -26.17 -8.27
CA ASN A 377 -12.47 -26.54 -7.19
C ASN A 377 -12.58 -25.65 -5.94
N PHE A 378 -13.36 -24.56 -5.98
CA PHE A 378 -13.50 -23.63 -4.85
C PHE A 378 -14.83 -23.85 -4.12
N GLY A 379 -14.76 -24.02 -2.80
CA GLY A 379 -15.94 -24.17 -1.95
C GLY A 379 -16.87 -22.94 -2.00
N SER A 380 -18.17 -23.16 -1.76
CA SER A 380 -19.20 -22.11 -1.76
C SER A 380 -18.85 -20.97 -0.80
N GLY A 381 -18.90 -19.72 -1.31
CA GLY A 381 -18.57 -18.50 -0.56
C GLY A 381 -17.13 -18.00 -0.74
N SER A 382 -16.28 -18.75 -1.44
CA SER A 382 -14.93 -18.29 -1.81
C SER A 382 -15.00 -17.05 -2.71
N ARG A 383 -14.09 -16.10 -2.47
CA ARG A 383 -13.89 -14.92 -3.33
C ARG A 383 -12.44 -14.86 -3.74
N ILE A 384 -12.18 -14.66 -5.03
CA ILE A 384 -10.83 -14.53 -5.59
C ILE A 384 -10.72 -13.12 -6.16
N ILE A 385 -9.69 -12.38 -5.73
CA ILE A 385 -9.39 -11.06 -6.27
C ILE A 385 -8.14 -11.21 -7.13
N VAL A 386 -8.28 -10.89 -8.41
CA VAL A 386 -7.16 -10.89 -9.36
C VAL A 386 -6.83 -9.44 -9.68
N THR A 387 -5.59 -9.04 -9.42
CA THR A 387 -5.06 -7.74 -9.83
C THR A 387 -4.17 -7.93 -11.04
N THR A 388 -4.42 -7.20 -12.11
CA THR A 388 -3.63 -7.25 -13.34
C THR A 388 -3.52 -5.85 -13.95
N ARG A 389 -2.49 -5.64 -14.77
CA ARG A 389 -2.35 -4.46 -15.62
C ARG A 389 -2.88 -4.69 -17.03
N ASP A 390 -3.36 -5.89 -17.31
CA ASP A 390 -3.86 -6.32 -18.62
C ASP A 390 -5.30 -6.82 -18.48
N GLU A 391 -6.25 -6.04 -19.01
CA GLU A 391 -7.68 -6.35 -18.97
C GLU A 391 -8.01 -7.67 -19.68
N GLN A 392 -7.23 -8.07 -20.69
CA GLN A 392 -7.45 -9.35 -21.38
C GLN A 392 -7.32 -10.55 -20.45
N VAL A 393 -6.48 -10.46 -19.40
CA VAL A 393 -6.35 -11.50 -18.40
C VAL A 393 -7.68 -11.69 -17.66
N LEU A 394 -8.40 -10.60 -17.36
CA LEU A 394 -9.70 -10.68 -16.69
C LEU A 394 -10.77 -11.25 -17.64
N ASN A 395 -10.77 -10.79 -18.89
CA ASN A 395 -11.72 -11.21 -19.91
C ASN A 395 -11.55 -12.70 -20.28
N ALA A 396 -10.31 -13.15 -20.51
CA ALA A 396 -9.99 -14.55 -20.81
C ALA A 396 -10.38 -15.49 -19.67
N ASN A 397 -10.28 -15.03 -18.42
CA ASN A 397 -10.66 -15.79 -17.24
C ASN A 397 -12.12 -15.56 -16.81
N LYS A 398 -12.93 -14.83 -17.60
CA LYS A 398 -14.36 -14.55 -17.33
C LYS A 398 -14.61 -13.95 -15.94
N ALA A 399 -13.81 -12.97 -15.52
CA ALA A 399 -14.01 -12.31 -14.23
C ALA A 399 -15.46 -11.82 -14.05
N ASN A 400 -16.07 -12.12 -12.90
CA ASN A 400 -17.46 -11.76 -12.61
C ASN A 400 -17.65 -10.25 -12.44
N GLU A 401 -16.69 -9.57 -11.81
CA GLU A 401 -16.69 -8.13 -11.56
C GLU A 401 -15.30 -7.56 -11.87
N ILE A 402 -15.26 -6.47 -12.63
CA ILE A 402 -14.02 -5.77 -13.00
C ILE A 402 -14.05 -4.38 -12.35
N TYR A 403 -13.05 -4.11 -11.52
CA TYR A 403 -12.85 -2.80 -10.90
C TYR A 403 -11.62 -2.11 -11.48
N LEU A 404 -11.84 -1.09 -12.30
CA LEU A 404 -10.75 -0.26 -12.82
C LEU A 404 -10.24 0.69 -11.73
N LEU A 405 -8.99 0.50 -11.30
CA LEU A 405 -8.37 1.36 -10.30
C LEU A 405 -8.13 2.76 -10.86
N ARG A 406 -8.83 3.75 -10.29
CA ARG A 406 -8.69 5.16 -10.67
C ARG A 406 -7.65 5.88 -9.81
N GLN A 407 -6.99 6.87 -10.40
CA GLN A 407 -6.10 7.79 -9.70
C GLN A 407 -6.83 8.53 -8.56
N PHE A 408 -6.08 8.96 -7.54
CA PHE A 408 -6.64 9.81 -6.50
C PHE A 408 -6.97 11.20 -7.05
N SER A 409 -8.08 11.79 -6.58
CA SER A 409 -8.32 13.22 -6.78
C SER A 409 -7.23 14.03 -6.06
N SER A 410 -6.90 15.22 -6.56
CA SER A 410 -5.86 16.08 -5.96
C SER A 410 -6.09 16.27 -4.45
N ASN A 411 -7.34 16.45 -4.02
CA ASN A 411 -7.69 16.56 -2.60
C ASN A 411 -7.36 15.29 -1.79
N LYS A 412 -7.70 14.10 -2.32
CA LYS A 412 -7.39 12.82 -1.66
C LYS A 412 -5.89 12.54 -1.66
N ALA A 413 -5.21 12.83 -2.77
CA ALA A 413 -3.78 12.69 -2.90
C ALA A 413 -3.03 13.60 -1.90
N LEU A 414 -3.47 14.85 -1.75
CA LEU A 414 -2.92 15.81 -0.79
C LEU A 414 -3.15 15.38 0.66
N GLN A 415 -4.36 14.93 0.99
CA GLN A 415 -4.65 14.38 2.31
C GLN A 415 -3.75 13.18 2.62
N LEU A 416 -3.63 12.23 1.68
CA LEU A 416 -2.80 11.05 1.84
C LEU A 416 -1.31 11.42 1.97
N PHE A 417 -0.83 12.33 1.14
CA PHE A 417 0.55 12.80 1.20
C PHE A 417 0.86 13.47 2.53
N ASN A 418 0.05 14.44 2.95
CA ASN A 418 0.24 15.18 4.20
C ASN A 418 0.18 14.27 5.43
N LEU A 419 -0.78 13.33 5.45
CA LEU A 419 -0.91 12.35 6.54
C LEU A 419 0.39 11.55 6.71
N ASN A 420 1.00 11.14 5.61
CA ASN A 420 2.20 10.29 5.62
C ASN A 420 3.52 11.09 5.77
N ALA A 421 3.57 12.32 5.25
CA ALA A 421 4.76 13.19 5.32
C ALA A 421 4.92 13.85 6.69
N PHE A 422 3.82 14.23 7.36
CA PHE A 422 3.86 15.07 8.57
C PHE A 422 3.36 14.39 9.85
N ASN A 423 2.75 13.19 9.80
CA ASN A 423 2.19 12.51 10.98
C ASN A 423 1.26 13.40 11.85
N GLN A 424 0.51 14.33 11.24
CA GLN A 424 -0.35 15.31 11.94
C GLN A 424 0.41 16.36 12.78
N SER A 425 1.63 16.77 12.39
CA SER A 425 2.37 17.83 13.08
C SER A 425 1.85 19.24 12.79
N ASP A 426 2.02 20.16 13.75
CA ASP A 426 1.60 21.57 13.65
C ASP A 426 2.34 22.38 12.56
N HIS A 427 3.38 21.81 11.94
CA HIS A 427 4.23 22.48 10.95
C HIS A 427 3.74 22.26 9.51
N GLN A 428 2.62 21.54 9.30
CA GLN A 428 2.07 21.23 7.98
C GLN A 428 1.79 22.50 7.14
N MET A 429 1.35 23.60 7.77
CA MET A 429 1.01 24.84 7.06
C MET A 429 2.20 25.46 6.31
N GLU A 430 3.43 25.29 6.80
CA GLU A 430 4.63 25.89 6.19
C GLU A 430 5.05 25.18 4.88
N TYR A 431 4.56 23.96 4.68
CA TYR A 431 4.88 23.07 3.55
C TYR A 431 3.69 22.88 2.60
N ASP A 432 2.58 23.61 2.79
CA ASP A 432 1.34 23.39 2.02
C ASP A 432 1.55 23.59 0.51
N GLU A 433 2.27 24.64 0.12
CA GLU A 433 2.59 24.91 -1.29
C GLU A 433 3.49 23.83 -1.91
N LEU A 434 4.50 23.36 -1.17
CA LEU A 434 5.38 22.29 -1.63
C LEU A 434 4.65 20.94 -1.70
N SER A 435 3.73 20.69 -0.78
CA SER A 435 2.89 19.50 -0.77
C SER A 435 1.94 19.48 -1.96
N LYS A 436 1.37 20.64 -2.33
CA LYS A 436 0.59 20.78 -3.57
C LYS A 436 1.44 20.50 -4.79
N ARG A 437 2.67 21.04 -4.88
CA ARG A 437 3.61 20.72 -5.98
C ARG A 437 3.90 19.22 -6.09
N VAL A 438 4.13 18.54 -4.96
CA VAL A 438 4.33 17.07 -4.95
C VAL A 438 3.09 16.34 -5.50
N VAL A 439 1.90 16.73 -5.05
CA VAL A 439 0.63 16.11 -5.46
C VAL A 439 0.35 16.35 -6.94
N ASP A 440 0.60 17.57 -7.40
CA ASP A 440 0.47 17.97 -8.80
C ASP A 440 1.44 17.16 -9.65
N TYR A 441 2.69 16.95 -9.21
CA TYR A 441 3.63 16.07 -9.89
C TYR A 441 3.17 14.61 -9.90
N ALA A 442 2.65 14.11 -8.78
CA ALA A 442 2.20 12.73 -8.66
C ALA A 442 0.95 12.42 -9.48
N LYS A 443 0.18 13.45 -9.87
CA LYS A 443 -1.03 13.32 -10.70
C LYS A 443 -2.00 12.24 -10.19
N GLY A 444 -2.06 12.07 -8.87
CA GLY A 444 -2.93 11.08 -8.23
C GLY A 444 -2.43 9.63 -8.26
N ILE A 445 -1.21 9.35 -8.75
CA ILE A 445 -0.60 8.02 -8.72
C ILE A 445 -0.10 7.71 -7.29
N PRO A 446 -0.69 6.71 -6.59
CA PRO A 446 -0.35 6.41 -5.20
C PRO A 446 1.12 6.04 -4.99
N LEU A 447 1.71 5.32 -5.95
CA LEU A 447 3.11 4.90 -5.89
C LEU A 447 4.06 6.10 -5.91
N VAL A 448 3.78 7.10 -6.76
CA VAL A 448 4.58 8.33 -6.84
C VAL A 448 4.53 9.07 -5.50
N LEU A 449 3.33 9.24 -4.94
CA LEU A 449 3.15 9.85 -3.62
C LEU A 449 3.94 9.13 -2.52
N LYS A 450 3.94 7.79 -2.52
CA LYS A 450 4.66 6.99 -1.52
C LYS A 450 6.17 7.18 -1.61
N VAL A 451 6.73 7.29 -2.81
CA VAL A 451 8.17 7.55 -2.98
C VAL A 451 8.53 8.96 -2.51
N TRP A 452 7.70 9.95 -2.83
CA TRP A 452 7.90 11.32 -2.33
C TRP A 452 7.84 11.42 -0.81
N VAL A 453 6.88 10.75 -0.17
CA VAL A 453 6.82 10.67 1.29
C VAL A 453 8.13 10.14 1.85
N TYR A 454 8.66 9.04 1.29
CA TYR A 454 9.91 8.45 1.75
C TYR A 454 11.11 9.40 1.62
N LEU A 455 11.19 10.16 0.53
CA LEU A 455 12.29 11.09 0.26
C LEU A 455 12.25 12.35 1.14
N LEU A 456 11.05 12.84 1.43
CA LEU A 456 10.84 14.17 2.00
C LEU A 456 10.55 14.17 3.51
N ARG A 457 10.06 13.06 4.06
CA ARG A 457 9.66 12.97 5.47
C ARG A 457 10.83 13.30 6.41
N GLY A 458 10.58 14.22 7.35
CA GLY A 458 11.55 14.65 8.35
C GLY A 458 12.69 15.53 7.79
N LYS A 459 12.61 15.96 6.52
CA LYS A 459 13.56 16.91 5.91
C LYS A 459 13.04 18.35 6.04
N ASP A 460 13.96 19.31 6.04
CA ASP A 460 13.62 20.72 6.06
C ASP A 460 13.12 21.23 4.68
N LYS A 461 12.53 22.43 4.69
CA LYS A 461 11.94 23.07 3.52
C LYS A 461 12.92 23.27 2.34
N LYS A 462 14.19 23.58 2.61
CA LYS A 462 15.19 23.79 1.55
C LYS A 462 15.51 22.47 0.84
N VAL A 463 15.56 21.37 1.59
CA VAL A 463 15.73 20.03 1.02
C VAL A 463 14.52 19.66 0.16
N TRP A 464 13.29 19.96 0.61
CA TRP A 464 12.09 19.74 -0.21
C TRP A 464 12.14 20.48 -1.53
N GLU A 465 12.46 21.77 -1.50
CA GLU A 465 12.62 22.59 -2.71
C GLU A 465 13.70 22.04 -3.63
N SER A 466 14.85 21.63 -3.09
CA SER A 466 15.95 21.06 -3.87
C SER A 466 15.55 19.75 -4.56
N GLU A 467 14.90 18.83 -3.85
CA GLU A 467 14.50 17.53 -4.40
C GLU A 467 13.37 17.67 -5.42
N LEU A 468 12.39 18.57 -5.18
CA LEU A 468 11.36 18.91 -6.16
C LEU A 468 11.95 19.47 -7.45
N ASN A 469 12.88 20.42 -7.36
CA ASN A 469 13.49 21.03 -8.54
C ASN A 469 14.38 20.04 -9.33
N LYS A 470 14.96 19.02 -8.68
CA LYS A 470 15.73 17.96 -9.38
C LYS A 470 14.81 17.00 -10.15
N LEU A 471 13.70 16.61 -9.55
CA LEU A 471 12.82 15.55 -10.06
C LEU A 471 11.71 16.06 -10.99
N GLU A 472 11.43 17.37 -11.00
CA GLU A 472 10.65 18.02 -12.07
C GLU A 472 11.24 17.77 -13.47
N LYS A 473 12.51 17.37 -13.56
CA LYS A 473 13.20 17.09 -14.84
C LYS A 473 13.37 15.60 -15.16
N MET A 474 13.14 14.69 -14.20
CA MET A 474 13.38 13.25 -14.41
C MET A 474 12.49 12.40 -13.50
N PRO A 475 11.77 11.40 -14.04
CA PRO A 475 10.99 10.49 -13.23
C PRO A 475 11.89 9.64 -12.31
N LEU A 476 11.45 9.43 -11.07
CA LEU A 476 12.14 8.62 -10.06
C LEU A 476 12.43 7.20 -10.60
N PRO A 477 13.69 6.69 -10.57
CA PRO A 477 14.04 5.41 -11.18
C PRO A 477 13.13 4.25 -10.77
N LYS A 478 12.85 4.11 -9.46
CA LYS A 478 11.97 3.06 -8.94
C LYS A 478 10.53 3.15 -9.44
N VAL A 479 10.02 4.36 -9.67
CA VAL A 479 8.65 4.56 -10.21
C VAL A 479 8.66 4.28 -11.71
N TYR A 480 9.67 4.80 -12.41
CA TYR A 480 9.87 4.61 -13.83
C TYR A 480 9.93 3.12 -14.19
N ASP A 481 10.77 2.34 -13.49
CA ASP A 481 10.94 0.91 -13.77
C ASP A 481 9.61 0.14 -13.60
N VAL A 482 8.82 0.48 -12.58
CA VAL A 482 7.52 -0.16 -12.32
C VAL A 482 6.48 0.21 -13.39
N MET A 483 6.43 1.46 -13.81
CA MET A 483 5.52 1.91 -14.86
C MET A 483 5.90 1.33 -16.23
N LYS A 484 7.21 1.18 -16.48
CA LYS A 484 7.76 0.67 -17.74
C LYS A 484 7.42 -0.80 -17.99
N LEU A 485 7.14 -1.59 -16.96
CA LEU A 485 6.76 -3.02 -17.10
C LEU A 485 5.61 -3.26 -18.09
N SER A 486 4.57 -2.40 -18.10
CA SER A 486 3.47 -2.54 -19.07
C SER A 486 3.90 -2.20 -20.50
N TYR A 487 4.88 -1.31 -20.66
CA TYR A 487 5.47 -0.98 -21.95
C TYR A 487 6.42 -2.09 -22.43
N ASP A 488 7.21 -2.70 -21.54
CA ASP A 488 8.18 -3.73 -21.92
C ASP A 488 7.53 -4.98 -22.50
N ASP A 489 6.31 -5.30 -22.06
CA ASP A 489 5.49 -6.42 -22.57
C ASP A 489 4.81 -6.14 -23.92
N LEU A 490 4.90 -4.92 -24.45
CA LEU A 490 4.38 -4.59 -25.78
C LEU A 490 5.30 -5.11 -26.89
N ASP A 491 4.70 -5.46 -28.01
CA ASP A 491 5.46 -5.77 -29.22
C ASP A 491 6.12 -4.51 -29.83
N ARG A 492 6.95 -4.70 -30.85
CA ARG A 492 7.69 -3.60 -31.48
C ARG A 492 6.77 -2.53 -32.07
N LYS A 493 5.64 -2.92 -32.66
CA LYS A 493 4.70 -2.01 -33.33
C LYS A 493 3.86 -1.24 -32.31
N GLU A 494 3.37 -1.93 -31.29
CA GLU A 494 2.67 -1.36 -30.14
C GLU A 494 3.53 -0.34 -29.40
N LYS A 495 4.81 -0.65 -29.15
CA LYS A 495 5.79 0.29 -28.59
C LYS A 495 5.91 1.54 -29.46
N GLN A 496 6.00 1.38 -30.77
CA GLN A 496 6.08 2.51 -31.70
C GLN A 496 4.82 3.39 -31.65
N ILE A 497 3.62 2.79 -31.63
CA ILE A 497 2.35 3.51 -31.48
C ILE A 497 2.32 4.27 -30.16
N PHE A 498 2.69 3.62 -29.05
CA PHE A 498 2.75 4.25 -27.73
C PHE A 498 3.66 5.48 -27.73
N LEU A 499 4.87 5.36 -28.28
CA LEU A 499 5.83 6.47 -28.35
C LEU A 499 5.38 7.60 -29.29
N ASP A 500 4.77 7.27 -30.44
CA ASP A 500 4.20 8.27 -31.36
C ASP A 500 3.05 9.05 -30.67
N LEU A 501 2.21 8.38 -29.88
CA LEU A 501 1.18 9.03 -29.07
C LEU A 501 1.79 9.92 -27.97
N ALA A 502 2.70 9.39 -27.17
CA ALA A 502 3.27 10.07 -26.02
C ALA A 502 4.11 11.30 -26.41
N CYS A 503 4.94 11.17 -27.45
CA CYS A 503 5.92 12.20 -27.81
C CYS A 503 5.38 13.22 -28.83
N PHE A 504 4.33 12.88 -29.59
CA PHE A 504 3.82 13.74 -30.65
C PHE A 504 2.31 14.03 -30.50
N PHE A 505 1.43 13.05 -30.77
CA PHE A 505 0.01 13.34 -30.95
C PHE A 505 -0.70 13.86 -29.70
N LEU A 506 -0.42 13.29 -28.52
CA LEU A 506 -1.05 13.71 -27.27
C LEU A 506 -0.35 14.90 -26.60
N ARG A 507 0.72 15.41 -27.21
CA ARG A 507 1.28 16.72 -26.86
C ARG A 507 0.68 17.81 -27.75
N SER A 508 0.31 17.47 -28.98
CA SER A 508 -0.28 18.38 -29.97
C SER A 508 -1.52 19.10 -29.43
N ASN A 509 -1.80 20.30 -29.97
CA ASN A 509 -3.07 20.98 -29.72
C ASN A 509 -4.23 20.36 -30.52
N ILE A 510 -3.94 19.35 -31.34
CA ILE A 510 -4.92 18.66 -32.16
C ILE A 510 -5.40 17.41 -31.43
N THR A 511 -6.72 17.32 -31.24
CA THR A 511 -7.35 16.12 -30.69
C THR A 511 -7.36 15.01 -31.73
N VAL A 512 -6.90 13.82 -31.35
CA VAL A 512 -6.84 12.65 -32.24
C VAL A 512 -7.80 11.56 -31.77
N ASN A 513 -8.57 11.02 -32.70
CA ASN A 513 -9.39 9.84 -32.46
C ASN A 513 -8.80 8.59 -33.13
N VAL A 514 -9.36 7.43 -32.82
CA VAL A 514 -8.92 6.14 -33.37
C VAL A 514 -8.92 6.13 -34.90
N ALA A 515 -9.91 6.77 -35.55
CA ALA A 515 -10.00 6.82 -37.00
C ALA A 515 -8.88 7.66 -37.63
N ASN A 516 -8.53 8.81 -37.04
CA ASN A 516 -7.38 9.61 -37.45
C ASN A 516 -6.07 8.82 -37.31
N LEU A 517 -5.88 8.15 -36.18
CA LEU A 517 -4.65 7.39 -35.93
C LEU A 517 -4.51 6.19 -36.86
N LYS A 518 -5.64 5.54 -37.22
CA LYS A 518 -5.66 4.44 -38.19
C LYS A 518 -5.04 4.85 -39.53
N SER A 519 -5.32 6.04 -40.04
CA SER A 519 -4.73 6.53 -41.29
C SER A 519 -3.29 7.01 -41.10
N LEU A 520 -3.01 7.76 -40.02
CA LEU A 520 -1.70 8.37 -39.79
C LEU A 520 -0.60 7.36 -39.47
N LEU A 521 -0.91 6.29 -38.73
CA LEU A 521 0.07 5.30 -38.27
C LEU A 521 0.21 4.07 -39.18
N LYS A 522 -0.49 4.04 -40.32
CA LYS A 522 -0.52 2.90 -41.27
C LYS A 522 0.82 2.67 -41.96
N ASP A 523 1.52 1.57 -41.72
CA ASP A 523 2.88 1.32 -42.21
C ASP A 523 3.00 0.22 -43.27
N GLY A 524 1.95 0.03 -44.08
CA GLY A 524 1.92 -0.99 -45.15
C GLY A 524 1.55 -2.40 -44.66
N GLU A 525 1.46 -2.59 -43.35
CA GLU A 525 0.85 -3.73 -42.65
C GLU A 525 -0.66 -3.85 -42.93
N PRO A 526 -1.32 -4.99 -42.60
CA PRO A 526 -2.76 -5.17 -42.77
C PRO A 526 -3.55 -4.00 -42.17
N ASP A 527 -4.65 -3.61 -42.82
CA ASP A 527 -5.41 -2.38 -42.52
C ASP A 527 -5.88 -2.21 -41.05
N ASN A 528 -5.81 -3.26 -40.22
CA ASN A 528 -6.24 -3.24 -38.83
C ASN A 528 -5.11 -3.31 -37.80
N SER A 529 -3.82 -3.34 -38.18
CA SER A 529 -2.70 -3.46 -37.23
C SER A 529 -2.67 -2.33 -36.20
N VAL A 530 -2.92 -1.09 -36.64
CA VAL A 530 -2.98 0.09 -35.75
C VAL A 530 -4.13 -0.02 -34.76
N VAL A 531 -5.30 -0.48 -35.19
CA VAL A 531 -6.49 -0.61 -34.32
C VAL A 531 -6.23 -1.68 -33.26
N VAL A 532 -5.65 -2.82 -33.66
CA VAL A 532 -5.26 -3.89 -32.72
C VAL A 532 -4.23 -3.37 -31.71
N GLY A 533 -3.22 -2.63 -32.17
CA GLY A 533 -2.23 -2.02 -31.27
C GLY A 533 -2.85 -1.03 -30.29
N LEU A 534 -3.79 -0.19 -30.74
CA LEU A 534 -4.51 0.74 -29.86
C LEU A 534 -5.37 0.01 -28.81
N GLU A 535 -6.08 -1.05 -29.20
CA GLU A 535 -6.81 -1.89 -28.23
C GLU A 535 -5.84 -2.56 -27.24
N ARG A 536 -4.68 -3.06 -27.68
CA ARG A 536 -3.67 -3.61 -26.76
C ARG A 536 -3.19 -2.57 -25.75
N LEU A 537 -2.90 -1.35 -26.19
CA LEU A 537 -2.50 -0.26 -25.29
C LEU A 537 -3.60 0.06 -24.27
N LYS A 538 -4.88 0.02 -24.68
CA LYS A 538 -6.02 0.20 -23.78
C LYS A 538 -6.12 -0.96 -22.77
N ASP A 539 -6.01 -2.21 -23.23
CA ASP A 539 -6.04 -3.39 -22.36
C ASP A 539 -4.92 -3.34 -21.32
N LYS A 540 -3.74 -2.84 -21.70
CA LYS A 540 -2.58 -2.60 -20.81
C LYS A 540 -2.73 -1.39 -19.89
N ALA A 541 -3.88 -0.71 -19.91
CA ALA A 541 -4.16 0.54 -19.21
C ALA A 541 -3.14 1.66 -19.50
N LEU A 542 -2.54 1.66 -20.70
CA LEU A 542 -1.57 2.67 -21.14
C LEU A 542 -2.26 3.88 -21.80
N ILE A 543 -3.45 3.69 -22.36
CA ILE A 543 -4.31 4.75 -22.92
C ILE A 543 -5.76 4.52 -22.53
N THR A 544 -6.60 5.54 -22.71
CA THR A 544 -8.06 5.41 -22.59
C THR A 544 -8.77 6.07 -23.78
N PHE A 545 -9.99 5.61 -24.07
CA PHE A 545 -10.85 6.19 -25.09
C PHE A 545 -12.02 6.92 -24.44
N SER A 546 -12.36 8.11 -24.96
CA SER A 546 -13.63 8.77 -24.64
C SER A 546 -14.80 8.08 -25.34
N GLU A 547 -16.03 8.49 -25.00
CA GLU A 547 -17.25 8.03 -25.70
C GLU A 547 -17.20 8.33 -27.22
N ASP A 548 -16.53 9.42 -27.62
CA ASP A 548 -16.32 9.81 -29.01
C ASP A 548 -15.06 9.22 -29.66
N ASN A 549 -14.45 8.19 -29.03
CA ASN A 549 -13.21 7.53 -29.48
C ASN A 549 -11.97 8.44 -29.54
N PHE A 550 -11.94 9.54 -28.77
CA PHE A 550 -10.71 10.32 -28.61
C PHE A 550 -9.74 9.57 -27.72
N VAL A 551 -8.47 9.52 -28.15
CA VAL A 551 -7.41 8.86 -27.39
C VAL A 551 -6.84 9.81 -26.36
N SER A 552 -6.64 9.32 -25.14
CA SER A 552 -5.96 10.04 -24.08
C SER A 552 -4.96 9.15 -23.36
N MET A 553 -3.92 9.76 -22.81
CA MET A 553 -2.88 9.11 -22.03
C MET A 553 -2.67 9.94 -20.78
N HIS A 554 -2.46 9.27 -19.65
CA HIS A 554 -2.17 9.96 -18.40
C HIS A 554 -0.80 10.67 -18.48
N ASP A 555 -0.70 11.90 -17.96
CA ASP A 555 0.53 12.73 -17.99
C ASP A 555 1.79 11.95 -17.59
N SER A 556 1.71 11.10 -16.55
CA SER A 556 2.87 10.31 -16.10
C SER A 556 3.27 9.21 -17.08
N LEU A 557 2.31 8.60 -17.80
CA LEU A 557 2.61 7.62 -18.86
C LEU A 557 3.18 8.32 -20.09
N GLN A 558 2.68 9.52 -20.39
CA GLN A 558 3.23 10.36 -21.44
C GLN A 558 4.67 10.76 -21.16
N GLU A 559 4.97 11.20 -19.93
CA GLU A 559 6.34 11.54 -19.53
C GLU A 559 7.26 10.31 -19.49
N MET A 560 6.74 9.14 -19.10
CA MET A 560 7.47 7.88 -19.22
C MET A 560 7.85 7.59 -20.68
N GLY A 561 6.93 7.76 -21.63
CA GLY A 561 7.21 7.60 -23.06
C GLY A 561 8.31 8.55 -23.55
N CYS A 562 8.26 9.81 -23.12
CA CYS A 562 9.30 10.79 -23.41
C CYS A 562 10.67 10.41 -22.83
N GLU A 563 10.70 9.93 -21.58
CA GLU A 563 11.93 9.48 -20.93
C GLU A 563 12.51 8.22 -21.58
N ILE A 564 11.67 7.30 -22.10
CA ILE A 564 12.13 6.15 -22.90
C ILE A 564 12.92 6.65 -24.11
N VAL A 565 12.36 7.59 -24.90
CA VAL A 565 13.06 8.14 -26.07
C VAL A 565 14.35 8.86 -25.70
N ARG A 566 14.37 9.62 -24.59
CA ARG A 566 15.59 10.30 -24.11
C ARG A 566 16.69 9.34 -23.68
N ARG A 567 16.34 8.16 -23.15
CA ARG A 567 17.32 7.14 -22.76
C ARG A 567 17.86 6.38 -23.96
N GLU A 568 16.97 5.98 -24.88
CA GLU A 568 17.35 5.33 -26.14
C GLU A 568 18.34 6.19 -26.94
N SER A 569 18.15 7.52 -26.99
CA SER A 569 19.05 8.42 -27.73
C SER A 569 20.44 8.62 -27.09
N ARG A 570 20.58 8.43 -25.77
CA ARG A 570 21.87 8.50 -25.06
C ARG A 570 22.74 7.28 -25.31
N GLU A 571 22.11 6.13 -25.54
CA GLU A 571 22.78 4.87 -25.82
C GLU A 571 23.19 4.78 -27.31
N ASP A 572 22.32 5.22 -28.23
CA ASP A 572 22.57 5.27 -29.69
C ASP A 572 23.05 6.65 -30.17
N LEU A 573 24.23 7.09 -29.69
CA LEU A 573 25.07 8.18 -30.25
C LEU A 573 24.35 9.32 -31.01
N GLY A 574 23.30 9.92 -30.42
CA GLY A 574 22.67 11.14 -30.94
C GLY A 574 21.55 10.95 -31.97
N SER A 575 20.97 9.76 -32.11
CA SER A 575 19.81 9.54 -32.99
C SER A 575 18.49 9.79 -32.26
N TYR A 576 18.03 11.05 -32.23
CA TYR A 576 16.69 11.37 -31.72
C TYR A 576 15.63 11.03 -32.77
N ASN A 577 14.92 9.91 -32.58
CA ASN A 577 13.84 9.54 -33.49
C ASN A 577 12.61 10.45 -33.35
N ARG A 578 12.37 11.05 -32.17
CA ARG A 578 11.22 11.92 -31.89
C ARG A 578 11.68 13.14 -31.12
N LEU A 579 11.37 14.33 -31.63
CA LEU A 579 11.84 15.60 -31.08
C LEU A 579 10.66 16.50 -30.69
N TRP A 580 10.66 16.98 -29.45
CA TRP A 580 9.67 17.94 -28.94
C TRP A 580 10.27 18.97 -27.97
N ASP A 581 11.44 18.69 -27.38
CA ASP A 581 12.11 19.59 -26.46
C ASP A 581 12.90 20.67 -27.23
N PRO A 582 12.72 21.97 -26.93
CA PRO A 582 13.40 23.05 -27.64
C PRO A 582 14.93 22.97 -27.58
N HIS A 583 15.51 22.45 -26.49
CA HIS A 583 16.95 22.28 -26.35
C HIS A 583 17.45 21.13 -27.21
N ASP A 584 16.76 19.98 -27.18
CA ASP A 584 17.13 18.82 -27.97
C ASP A 584 17.01 19.10 -29.48
N ILE A 585 15.99 19.85 -29.91
CA ILE A 585 15.83 20.29 -31.30
C ILE A 585 17.01 21.17 -31.72
N TYR A 586 17.38 22.15 -30.89
CA TYR A 586 18.50 23.03 -31.20
C TYR A 586 19.82 22.27 -31.35
N GLU A 587 20.17 21.43 -30.38
CA GLU A 587 21.41 20.67 -30.44
C GLU A 587 21.41 19.69 -31.63
N THR A 588 20.26 19.10 -31.96
CA THR A 588 20.12 18.26 -33.15
C THR A 588 20.33 19.06 -34.43
N PHE A 589 19.72 20.24 -34.56
CA PHE A 589 19.89 21.09 -35.76
C PHE A 589 21.28 21.70 -35.89
N LYS A 590 21.94 21.99 -34.76
CA LYS A 590 23.30 22.52 -34.74
C LYS A 590 24.35 21.47 -35.10
N THR A 591 24.16 20.24 -34.62
CA THR A 591 25.10 19.14 -34.89
C THR A 591 24.81 18.41 -36.20
N GLU A 592 23.57 18.47 -36.67
CA GLU A 592 23.02 17.76 -37.84
C GLU A 592 23.30 16.24 -37.84
N LYS A 593 23.59 15.66 -36.67
CA LYS A 593 23.83 14.22 -36.52
C LYS A 593 22.49 13.49 -36.36
N GLY A 594 22.33 12.36 -37.05
CA GLY A 594 21.16 11.49 -36.90
C GLY A 594 19.86 12.05 -37.49
N MET A 595 19.94 13.06 -38.36
CA MET A 595 18.77 13.71 -38.97
C MET A 595 17.90 12.73 -39.77
N GLU A 596 18.51 11.72 -40.38
CA GLU A 596 17.87 10.66 -41.17
C GLU A 596 16.96 9.75 -40.34
N ALA A 597 17.15 9.72 -39.02
CA ALA A 597 16.37 8.88 -38.12
C ALA A 597 15.15 9.61 -37.53
N ILE A 598 15.11 10.94 -37.66
CA ILE A 598 14.01 11.78 -37.16
C ILE A 598 12.72 11.37 -37.87
N ARG A 599 11.81 10.81 -37.07
CA ARG A 599 10.47 10.36 -37.47
C ARG A 599 9.42 11.42 -37.19
N SER A 600 9.55 12.16 -36.10
CA SER A 600 8.60 13.22 -35.74
C SER A 600 9.28 14.41 -35.09
N ILE A 601 8.83 15.62 -35.43
CA ILE A 601 9.34 16.84 -34.81
C ILE A 601 8.21 17.83 -34.52
N ARG A 602 8.26 18.39 -33.31
CA ARG A 602 7.36 19.45 -32.87
C ARG A 602 8.14 20.68 -32.45
N ILE A 603 7.92 21.79 -33.15
CA ILE A 603 8.57 23.07 -32.89
C ILE A 603 7.52 24.04 -32.35
N HIS A 604 7.77 24.58 -31.16
CA HIS A 604 6.97 25.66 -30.59
C HIS A 604 7.77 26.97 -30.72
N LEU A 605 7.36 27.84 -31.66
CA LEU A 605 8.08 29.04 -32.07
C LEU A 605 8.39 30.01 -30.91
N PRO A 606 7.48 30.28 -29.95
CA PRO A 606 7.77 31.16 -28.83
C PRO A 606 8.91 30.69 -27.93
N THR A 607 9.13 29.37 -27.84
CA THR A 607 10.24 28.77 -27.07
C THR A 607 11.50 28.57 -27.90
N PHE A 608 11.39 28.61 -29.23
CA PHE A 608 12.49 28.46 -30.19
C PHE A 608 13.30 29.77 -30.41
N LYS A 609 13.20 30.71 -29.45
CA LYS A 609 13.71 32.10 -29.56
C LYS A 609 15.19 32.14 -30.02
N LYS A 610 15.43 32.88 -31.12
CA LYS A 610 16.73 33.30 -31.73
C LYS A 610 17.38 32.35 -32.74
N GLN A 611 16.75 31.24 -33.13
CA GLN A 611 17.32 30.32 -34.13
C GLN A 611 16.62 30.48 -35.47
N LYS A 612 17.40 30.63 -36.54
CA LYS A 612 16.88 30.64 -37.91
C LYS A 612 16.73 29.21 -38.40
N LEU A 613 15.56 28.87 -38.94
CA LEU A 613 15.35 27.59 -39.60
C LEU A 613 15.98 27.66 -41.00
N SER A 614 16.93 26.77 -41.27
CA SER A 614 17.51 26.64 -42.61
C SER A 614 16.48 25.98 -43.54
N PRO A 615 16.27 26.51 -44.76
CA PRO A 615 15.34 25.93 -45.73
C PRO A 615 15.65 24.47 -46.12
N GLN A 616 16.89 24.02 -45.95
CA GLN A 616 17.35 22.67 -46.29
C GLN A 616 17.29 21.68 -45.11
N ILE A 617 16.91 22.12 -43.91
CA ILE A 617 17.00 21.28 -42.70
C ILE A 617 16.10 20.04 -42.78
N PHE A 618 14.91 20.19 -43.37
CA PHE A 618 13.94 19.11 -43.52
C PHE A 618 14.30 18.15 -44.66
N ALA A 619 15.08 18.58 -45.64
CA ALA A 619 15.60 17.72 -46.70
C ALA A 619 16.49 16.59 -46.14
N LYS A 620 17.15 16.82 -44.99
CA LYS A 620 17.99 15.82 -44.32
C LYS A 620 17.20 14.78 -43.53
N MET A 621 15.89 14.97 -43.34
CA MET A 621 15.03 14.09 -42.52
C MET A 621 14.23 13.11 -43.38
N SER A 622 14.92 12.13 -43.97
CA SER A 622 14.32 11.19 -44.93
C SER A 622 13.20 10.30 -44.37
N ARG A 623 13.12 10.12 -43.04
CA ARG A 623 12.10 9.30 -42.36
C ARG A 623 11.02 10.13 -41.66
N LEU A 624 10.98 11.44 -41.89
CA LEU A 624 10.02 12.33 -41.22
C LEU A 624 8.59 11.99 -41.65
N GLN A 625 7.76 11.62 -40.68
CA GLN A 625 6.34 11.30 -40.90
C GLN A 625 5.41 12.35 -40.31
N PHE A 626 5.81 12.97 -39.19
CA PHE A 626 4.95 13.92 -38.47
C PHE A 626 5.68 15.23 -38.17
N LEU A 627 5.16 16.33 -38.69
CA LEU A 627 5.70 17.68 -38.46
C LEU A 627 4.62 18.59 -37.88
N GLU A 628 4.90 19.17 -36.71
CA GLU A 628 4.11 20.27 -36.14
C GLU A 628 5.00 21.49 -35.86
N ILE A 629 4.62 22.63 -36.41
CA ILE A 629 5.22 23.93 -36.10
C ILE A 629 4.10 24.85 -35.61
N SER A 630 4.16 25.21 -34.33
CA SER A 630 3.12 25.96 -33.63
C SER A 630 3.62 27.33 -33.16
N GLY A 631 2.72 28.32 -33.13
CA GLY A 631 3.02 29.69 -32.73
C GLY A 631 1.81 30.40 -32.12
N GLU A 632 2.05 31.55 -31.49
CA GLU A 632 1.00 32.41 -30.91
C GLU A 632 0.86 33.72 -31.70
N TYR A 633 -0.35 34.28 -31.71
CA TYR A 633 -0.73 35.46 -32.50
C TYR A 633 0.01 36.76 -32.12
N ASN A 634 0.78 36.77 -31.03
CA ASN A 634 1.24 37.98 -30.34
C ASN A 634 2.76 38.17 -30.25
N TYR A 635 3.57 37.45 -31.02
CA TYR A 635 5.03 37.61 -31.03
C TYR A 635 5.60 37.91 -32.42
N ASP A 636 6.69 38.68 -32.46
CA ASP A 636 7.57 38.92 -33.64
C ASP A 636 8.27 37.63 -34.12
N CYS A 637 7.53 36.52 -34.27
CA CYS A 637 8.04 35.25 -34.76
C CYS A 637 8.27 35.22 -36.28
N TYR A 638 7.73 36.20 -37.02
CA TYR A 638 7.96 36.37 -38.46
C TYR A 638 9.46 36.42 -38.81
N ASN A 639 10.24 37.17 -38.02
CA ASN A 639 11.69 37.32 -38.22
C ASN A 639 12.48 35.99 -38.11
N GLN A 640 11.92 34.95 -37.49
CA GLN A 640 12.55 33.63 -37.34
C GLN A 640 12.32 32.72 -38.56
N LEU A 641 11.28 33.01 -39.33
CA LEU A 641 10.87 32.26 -40.53
C LEU A 641 11.32 32.96 -41.83
N ASP A 642 11.87 34.18 -41.75
CA ASP A 642 12.37 34.93 -42.91
C ASP A 642 13.41 34.16 -43.74
N SER A 643 14.24 33.32 -43.12
CA SER A 643 15.21 32.47 -43.85
C SER A 643 14.55 31.37 -44.66
N LEU A 644 13.28 31.03 -44.39
CA LEU A 644 12.51 30.06 -45.16
C LEU A 644 11.82 30.69 -46.38
N ALA A 645 11.80 32.03 -46.47
CA ALA A 645 11.26 32.75 -47.63
C ALA A 645 12.08 32.50 -48.91
N GLU A 646 13.34 32.05 -48.78
CA GLU A 646 14.20 31.62 -49.88
C GLU A 646 13.76 30.27 -50.50
N GLY A 647 12.78 29.59 -49.89
CA GLY A 647 12.16 28.36 -50.39
C GLY A 647 12.47 27.15 -49.52
N LEU A 648 11.45 26.34 -49.20
CA LEU A 648 11.60 25.13 -48.38
C LEU A 648 11.94 23.89 -49.22
N GLU A 649 12.94 23.13 -48.82
CA GLU A 649 13.25 21.82 -49.42
C GLU A 649 12.70 20.69 -48.54
N PHE A 650 11.72 19.97 -49.07
CA PHE A 650 11.17 18.76 -48.46
C PHE A 650 11.61 17.52 -49.26
N LEU A 651 12.29 16.58 -48.59
CA LEU A 651 12.58 15.23 -49.13
C LEU A 651 11.81 14.13 -48.39
N ALA A 652 10.96 14.49 -47.43
CA ALA A 652 10.19 13.54 -46.66
C ALA A 652 9.01 12.99 -47.47
N THR A 653 9.26 11.96 -48.28
CA THR A 653 8.24 11.24 -49.06
C THR A 653 7.24 10.48 -48.18
N ASP A 654 7.58 10.29 -46.91
CA ASP A 654 6.77 9.56 -45.93
C ASP A 654 5.97 10.48 -44.99
N LEU A 655 5.92 11.79 -45.28
CA LEU A 655 5.18 12.74 -44.45
C LEU A 655 3.67 12.47 -44.52
N ARG A 656 3.06 12.27 -43.36
CA ARG A 656 1.62 11.93 -43.22
C ARG A 656 0.83 12.95 -42.43
N PHE A 657 1.53 13.75 -41.63
CA PHE A 657 0.93 14.80 -40.83
C PHE A 657 1.76 16.07 -40.94
N LEU A 658 1.11 17.15 -41.37
CA LEU A 658 1.69 18.49 -41.42
C LEU A 658 0.74 19.48 -40.76
N CYS A 659 1.18 20.06 -39.65
CA CYS A 659 0.53 21.21 -39.04
C CYS A 659 1.57 22.34 -38.94
N TRP A 660 1.36 23.45 -39.66
CA TRP A 660 2.29 24.57 -39.65
C TRP A 660 1.54 25.89 -39.50
N TYR A 661 1.51 26.41 -38.29
CA TYR A 661 0.95 27.73 -37.99
C TYR A 661 1.88 28.83 -38.52
N TYR A 662 1.31 29.81 -39.21
CA TYR A 662 2.06 30.93 -39.82
C TYR A 662 3.10 30.46 -40.85
N PHE A 663 2.70 29.53 -41.71
CA PHE A 663 3.55 29.07 -42.81
C PHE A 663 4.06 30.26 -43.65
N PRO A 664 5.39 30.39 -43.88
CA PRO A 664 5.97 31.63 -44.41
C PRO A 664 5.83 31.80 -45.93
N LEU A 665 5.42 30.76 -46.65
CA LEU A 665 5.28 30.79 -48.12
C LEU A 665 3.80 30.76 -48.52
N ASN A 666 3.48 31.32 -49.68
CA ASN A 666 2.11 31.28 -50.22
C ASN A 666 1.69 29.87 -50.70
N PHE A 667 2.66 29.00 -50.98
CA PHE A 667 2.43 27.66 -51.51
C PHE A 667 3.44 26.67 -50.90
N LEU A 668 3.04 25.41 -50.77
CA LEU A 668 3.97 24.33 -50.45
C LEU A 668 4.97 24.13 -51.62
N PRO A 669 6.18 23.62 -51.34
CA PRO A 669 7.18 23.35 -52.37
C PRO A 669 6.63 22.45 -53.49
N LYS A 670 7.02 22.68 -54.75
CA LYS A 670 6.50 21.91 -55.91
C LYS A 670 6.79 20.42 -55.85
N ASN A 671 7.83 20.03 -55.11
CA ASN A 671 8.23 18.64 -54.86
C ASN A 671 7.52 18.03 -53.64
N PHE A 672 6.61 18.76 -52.99
CA PHE A 672 5.80 18.24 -51.90
C PHE A 672 4.73 17.28 -52.46
N SER A 673 4.77 16.03 -52.00
CA SER A 673 3.79 14.99 -52.29
C SER A 673 3.24 14.47 -50.95
N ALA A 674 1.91 14.52 -50.78
CA ALA A 674 1.20 14.04 -49.59
C ALA A 674 0.44 12.74 -49.88
#